data_AF-A0A8H6T7Z8-F1
#
_entry.id   AF-A0A8H6T7Z8-F1
#
_cell.length_a   1.000
_cell.length_b   1.000
_cell.length_c   1.000
_cell.angle_alpha   90.00
_cell.angle_beta   90.00
_cell.angle_gamma   90.00
#
_symmetry.space_group_name_H-M   'P 1'
#
loop_
_entity.id
_entity.type
_entity.pdbx_description
1 polymer ?
#
loop_
_entity_poly.entity_id
_entity_poly.type
_entity_poly.pdbx_seq_one_letter_code
_entity_poly.pdbx_strand_id
1 'polypeptide(L)'
;MSSLAERTPLLEATNEEEPEEVVDTVGIRLLLVQHFSSAWGDRTAEFALYLFLILYYKDTLLPSSILGFSMTLTGIMLSQRAGHLVDRIPKLTVVRYSIIVQKLSALCAYACLATLRLSNDRFSVVSWSIFMLLVSFGCLLQFSNTAISIAVERDWTTCISGGSSIRLGRLNTYLRQTNLFCKLAAPLFVSFLTVRYSSLTPLIVLGFITVVTMFFEIRWISVVYDRFPILEAEQQKKDAQRASNLDSTTEGIEPQDRSILEIVKSTLNTQDWGEFVRLPVFLSSLSISFLYLTVLSFDGTMLGYLKTLDYSDDFLAEMRGLCVITGLVGTVVTVPLESRIGSARAGSWSIWSMVFCLLPVMASFYVFGPTNHLGAFLLFGGMALSRIGLWSFDLIQTKQLQEALTAHRRRNTLMSLQLTMQNIADLLKYILTMFLSRPSQFPYATLVSFCSVLSGAMVYVLYLKKERGHIFHVPHRTSDFDTLEKLIDALPVLDAYFEPGQDDLRSWLMQSMNIERKLKQLQLPKPKLPFFARRWAKLDRKLKDAISSYRRLSSPIQSLPNEILCEIFAHCVAQQKETNNLSFPLLRLIDVCAQWRRVARSSPTLWNHISVVYPHENKANNRSLSPWTSQEPRAKVHRDSDPITPTIRRALQHLRNSGPVVPLSVHWGQDSAVTAKFVKEVHYSLFLDMLLERSARWGSLSVALNIDEFSAFLEKACRPGVDFPNLRVFKARSRVPYGEPWRPFPYDRLIDLFPALTHLRIEAFRESVSLSRDFAPWSRLRHCELTLCQGTEHMDFAPDTRITAVNIHTALSVVEMAECPDPFAAAFLRAVSAPNLTKLRIGPRLGGWLDGISESSSLVLSFIERSSCRLVELGLDIHPSRDNYFWPYLVQLTQSKHMISLIRLDLALAPIVPRLVGLLSSQPESWSQLRTLRVRYWPSAPHKLDDAALFALQASRPKLQTLWLDARFVDFSKTTIPSLRSAGLRIIVARQNGEHFWEL
;
A
#
# COMPACT_ATOMS: atom_id res chain seq x y z
N MET A 1 -22.01 27.33 62.46
CA MET A 1 -23.40 26.85 62.55
C MET A 1 -23.99 27.04 61.15
N SER A 2 -24.09 25.95 60.38
CA SER A 2 -25.39 25.36 59.93
C SER A 2 -26.18 26.32 59.02
N SER A 3 -26.67 25.98 57.83
CA SER A 3 -26.87 24.69 57.14
C SER A 3 -27.61 24.98 55.82
N LEU A 4 -27.34 24.16 54.79
CA LEU A 4 -28.26 23.54 53.81
C LEU A 4 -29.47 24.28 53.19
N ALA A 5 -29.68 23.88 51.92
CA ALA A 5 -30.86 23.96 51.03
C ALA A 5 -30.99 25.28 50.24
N GLU A 6 -31.22 25.35 48.93
CA GLU A 6 -32.04 24.55 47.99
C GLU A 6 -31.36 24.48 46.61
N ARG A 7 -31.21 23.30 45.98
CA ARG A 7 -32.09 22.67 44.94
C ARG A 7 -32.29 23.47 43.64
N THR A 8 -31.82 22.83 42.56
CA THR A 8 -32.12 23.05 41.12
C THR A 8 -33.60 22.82 40.77
N PRO A 9 -34.05 23.35 39.62
CA PRO A 9 -34.46 22.51 38.46
C PRO A 9 -33.83 23.03 37.14
N LEU A 10 -33.17 22.23 36.30
CA LEU A 10 -33.61 21.22 35.31
C LEU A 10 -34.34 21.77 34.05
N LEU A 11 -33.76 21.42 32.87
CA LEU A 11 -34.26 21.44 31.47
C LEU A 11 -34.30 22.84 30.81
N GLU A 12 -33.76 23.14 29.63
CA GLU A 12 -33.43 22.36 28.43
C GLU A 12 -32.16 22.94 27.78
N ALA A 13 -31.18 22.12 27.46
CA ALA A 13 -30.21 22.44 26.43
C ALA A 13 -30.25 21.26 25.46
N THR A 14 -30.89 21.50 24.33
CA THR A 14 -31.00 20.62 23.18
C THR A 14 -29.67 19.94 22.89
N ASN A 15 -29.70 18.60 22.84
CA ASN A 15 -28.65 17.81 22.21
C ASN A 15 -28.62 18.17 20.73
N GLU A 16 -27.88 19.20 20.35
CA GLU A 16 -27.38 19.33 18.98
C GLU A 16 -26.20 18.37 18.85
N GLU A 17 -26.46 17.24 18.20
CA GLU A 17 -25.44 16.36 17.65
C GLU A 17 -24.52 17.21 16.74
N GLU A 18 -23.25 17.41 17.11
CA GLU A 18 -22.27 17.97 16.18
C GLU A 18 -22.11 16.98 15.01
N PRO A 19 -22.53 17.34 13.78
CA PRO A 19 -22.51 16.43 12.66
C PRO A 19 -21.07 16.11 12.27
N GLU A 20 -20.80 14.86 11.89
CA GLU A 20 -19.58 14.51 11.15
C GLU A 20 -19.52 15.38 9.88
N GLU A 21 -18.72 16.45 9.91
CA GLU A 21 -18.52 17.32 8.76
C GLU A 21 -17.94 16.53 7.59
N VAL A 22 -18.83 16.14 6.67
CA VAL A 22 -18.54 15.65 5.34
C VAL A 22 -17.54 16.60 4.68
N VAL A 23 -16.37 16.08 4.30
CA VAL A 23 -15.37 16.86 3.57
C VAL A 23 -16.00 17.37 2.28
N ASP A 24 -16.17 18.69 2.15
CA ASP A 24 -16.76 19.31 0.96
C ASP A 24 -15.82 19.20 -0.25
N THR A 25 -15.87 18.04 -0.92
CA THR A 25 -15.04 17.72 -2.08
C THR A 25 -15.28 18.68 -3.25
N VAL A 26 -16.47 19.25 -3.37
CA VAL A 26 -16.79 20.25 -4.39
C VAL A 26 -16.07 21.56 -4.06
N GLY A 27 -16.18 22.05 -2.82
CA GLY A 27 -15.44 23.23 -2.36
C GLY A 27 -13.93 23.09 -2.54
N ILE A 28 -13.36 21.92 -2.24
CA ILE A 28 -11.93 21.67 -2.45
C ILE A 28 -11.57 21.74 -3.94
N ARG A 29 -12.37 21.17 -4.84
CA ARG A 29 -12.12 21.27 -6.29
C ARG A 29 -12.21 22.71 -6.78
N LEU A 30 -13.19 23.48 -6.31
CA LEU A 30 -13.34 24.90 -6.66
C LEU A 30 -12.12 25.71 -6.22
N LEU A 31 -11.62 25.46 -5.00
CA LEU A 31 -10.38 26.05 -4.49
C LEU A 31 -9.16 25.67 -5.34
N LEU A 32 -9.06 24.42 -5.79
CA LEU A 32 -7.96 23.97 -6.64
C LEU A 32 -7.99 24.60 -8.04
N VAL A 33 -9.18 24.80 -8.62
CA VAL A 33 -9.33 25.52 -9.90
C VAL A 33 -8.90 26.97 -9.76
N GLN A 34 -9.33 27.64 -8.67
CA GLN A 34 -8.87 29.01 -8.36
C GLN A 34 -7.35 29.07 -8.23
N HIS A 35 -6.79 28.15 -7.46
CA HIS A 35 -5.36 28.10 -7.18
C HIS A 35 -4.55 27.79 -8.44
N PHE A 36 -5.03 26.89 -9.30
CA PHE A 36 -4.43 26.59 -10.60
C PHE A 36 -4.35 27.82 -11.49
N SER A 37 -5.46 28.57 -11.63
CA SER A 37 -5.46 29.80 -12.44
C SER A 37 -4.43 30.83 -11.94
N SER A 38 -4.39 31.04 -10.62
CA SER A 38 -3.46 32.00 -10.00
C SER A 38 -2.00 31.54 -10.16
N ALA A 39 -1.70 30.27 -9.85
CA ALA A 39 -0.36 29.69 -9.98
C ALA A 39 0.12 29.65 -11.45
N TRP A 40 -0.76 29.36 -12.40
CA TRP A 40 -0.45 29.40 -13.82
C TRP A 40 -0.06 30.83 -14.26
N GLY A 41 -0.84 31.83 -13.86
CA GLY A 41 -0.55 33.24 -14.14
C GLY A 41 0.78 33.69 -13.55
N ASP A 42 1.07 33.31 -12.31
CA ASP A 42 2.35 33.60 -11.65
C ASP A 42 3.54 32.97 -12.40
N ARG A 43 3.49 31.67 -12.68
CA ARG A 43 4.61 30.97 -13.33
C ARG A 43 4.83 31.36 -14.78
N THR A 44 3.75 31.71 -15.50
CA THR A 44 3.85 32.26 -16.87
C THR A 44 4.51 33.63 -16.84
N ALA A 45 4.09 34.52 -15.93
CA ALA A 45 4.69 35.84 -15.77
C ALA A 45 6.17 35.74 -15.36
N GLU A 46 6.48 34.98 -14.32
CA GLU A 46 7.86 34.74 -13.87
C GLU A 46 8.75 34.34 -15.04
N PHE A 47 8.39 33.27 -15.77
CA PHE A 47 9.21 32.79 -16.87
C PHE A 47 9.26 33.75 -18.06
N ALA A 48 8.13 34.36 -18.44
CA ALA A 48 8.09 35.32 -19.55
C ALA A 48 8.96 36.54 -19.26
N LEU A 49 8.91 37.11 -18.05
CA LEU A 49 9.72 38.27 -17.67
C LEU A 49 11.23 37.99 -17.87
N TYR A 50 11.71 36.84 -17.41
CA TYR A 50 13.11 36.44 -17.62
C TYR A 50 13.43 36.16 -19.09
N LEU A 51 12.59 35.39 -19.79
CA LEU A 51 12.84 35.00 -21.17
C LEU A 51 12.92 36.22 -22.11
N PHE A 52 11.96 37.15 -22.02
CA PHE A 52 11.94 38.33 -22.88
C PHE A 52 13.07 39.31 -22.57
N LEU A 53 13.51 39.42 -21.30
CA LEU A 53 14.69 40.20 -20.95
C LEU A 53 15.97 39.62 -21.54
N ILE A 54 16.15 38.30 -21.48
CA ILE A 54 17.30 37.61 -22.07
C ILE A 54 17.30 37.74 -23.60
N LEU A 55 16.13 37.67 -24.24
CA LEU A 55 16.00 37.85 -25.69
C LEU A 55 16.30 39.29 -26.15
N TYR A 56 16.03 40.29 -25.31
CA TYR A 56 16.31 41.71 -25.60
C TYR A 56 17.77 42.08 -25.30
N TYR A 57 18.25 41.77 -24.09
CA TYR A 57 19.63 41.98 -23.63
C TYR A 57 20.48 40.72 -23.83
N LYS A 58 20.69 40.34 -25.09
CA LYS A 58 21.44 39.13 -25.45
C LYS A 58 22.88 39.11 -24.93
N ASP A 59 23.46 40.29 -24.72
CA ASP A 59 24.89 40.47 -24.45
C ASP A 59 25.21 40.54 -22.94
N THR A 60 24.19 40.54 -22.06
CA THR A 60 24.38 40.67 -20.62
C THR A 60 23.27 40.03 -19.79
N LEU A 61 23.64 39.32 -18.72
CA LEU A 61 22.70 38.75 -17.74
C LEU A 61 22.30 39.76 -16.65
N LEU A 62 22.89 40.96 -16.63
CA LEU A 62 22.69 41.95 -15.59
C LEU A 62 21.21 42.34 -15.40
N PRO A 63 20.41 42.63 -16.44
CA PRO A 63 19.01 43.02 -16.28
C PRO A 63 18.13 41.91 -15.69
N SER A 64 18.33 40.65 -16.10
CA SER A 64 17.64 39.51 -15.48
C SER A 64 18.02 39.32 -14.01
N SER A 65 19.29 39.51 -13.66
CA SER A 65 19.77 39.39 -12.28
C SER A 65 19.22 40.51 -11.39
N ILE A 66 19.15 41.74 -11.88
CA ILE A 66 18.55 42.88 -11.16
C ILE A 66 17.07 42.62 -10.89
N LEU A 67 16.31 42.21 -11.91
CA LEU A 67 14.89 41.89 -11.74
C LEU A 67 14.68 40.81 -10.66
N GLY A 68 15.41 39.70 -10.75
CA GLY A 68 15.29 38.60 -9.78
C GLY A 68 15.71 39.00 -8.37
N PHE A 69 16.82 39.72 -8.24
CA PHE A 69 17.27 40.24 -6.95
C PHE A 69 16.22 41.15 -6.31
N SER A 70 15.68 42.11 -7.07
CA SER A 70 14.69 43.07 -6.59
C SER A 70 13.36 42.40 -6.20
N MET A 71 12.87 41.45 -7.00
CA MET A 71 11.67 40.68 -6.67
C MET A 71 11.85 39.86 -5.38
N THR A 72 12.97 39.15 -5.24
CA THR A 72 13.27 38.35 -4.04
C THR A 72 13.46 39.23 -2.80
N LEU A 73 14.19 40.35 -2.92
CA LEU A 73 14.36 41.32 -1.84
C LEU A 73 13.02 41.92 -1.40
N THR A 74 12.13 42.22 -2.34
CA THR A 74 10.78 42.71 -2.05
C THR A 74 9.97 41.66 -1.28
N GLY A 75 10.06 40.39 -1.67
CA GLY A 75 9.44 39.28 -0.94
C GLY A 75 9.93 39.18 0.51
N ILE A 76 11.22 39.44 0.77
CA ILE A 76 11.80 39.47 2.12
C ILE A 76 11.26 40.67 2.93
N MET A 77 11.37 41.87 2.38
CA MET A 77 11.05 43.11 3.07
C MET A 77 9.55 43.23 3.38
N LEU A 78 8.70 42.68 2.50
CA LEU A 78 7.26 42.91 2.56
C LEU A 78 6.45 41.69 3.01
N SER A 79 7.06 40.52 3.28
CA SER A 79 6.36 39.32 3.79
C SER A 79 5.61 39.60 5.10
N GLN A 80 6.22 40.35 6.03
CA GLN A 80 5.63 40.72 7.32
C GLN A 80 4.45 41.68 7.15
N ARG A 81 4.58 42.64 6.22
CA ARG A 81 3.50 43.57 5.87
C ARG A 81 2.34 42.85 5.19
N ALA A 82 2.62 41.90 4.30
CA ALA A 82 1.62 41.05 3.67
C ALA A 82 0.85 40.23 4.72
N GLY A 83 1.55 39.61 5.69
CA GLY A 83 0.91 38.90 6.79
C GLY A 83 0.01 39.80 7.64
N HIS A 84 0.48 41.00 7.99
CA HIS A 84 -0.31 41.97 8.74
C HIS A 84 -1.53 42.51 7.94
N LEU A 85 -1.39 42.66 6.62
CA LEU A 85 -2.49 43.03 5.72
C LEU A 85 -3.58 41.94 5.71
N VAL A 86 -3.17 40.67 5.60
CA VAL A 86 -4.07 39.50 5.65
C VAL A 86 -4.75 39.37 7.00
N ASP A 87 -4.08 39.78 8.08
CA ASP A 87 -4.69 39.79 9.41
C ASP A 87 -5.68 40.94 9.59
N ARG A 88 -5.40 42.15 9.07
CA ARG A 88 -6.24 43.35 9.26
C ARG A 88 -7.47 43.40 8.37
N ILE A 89 -7.32 43.08 7.08
CA ILE A 89 -8.38 43.25 6.10
C ILE A 89 -9.27 41.99 6.07
N PRO A 90 -10.58 42.11 5.81
CA PRO A 90 -11.44 40.94 5.64
C PRO A 90 -10.90 39.96 4.59
N LYS A 91 -10.97 38.66 4.91
CA LYS A 91 -10.38 37.56 4.12
C LYS A 91 -10.69 37.62 2.62
N LEU A 92 -11.94 37.82 2.23
CA LEU A 92 -12.31 37.87 0.81
C LEU A 92 -11.77 39.13 0.12
N THR A 93 -11.86 40.26 0.80
CA THR A 93 -11.43 41.57 0.30
C THR A 93 -9.93 41.60 0.06
N VAL A 94 -9.12 41.10 1.00
CA VAL A 94 -7.65 41.09 0.85
C VAL A 94 -7.23 40.27 -0.37
N VAL A 95 -7.83 39.09 -0.57
CA VAL A 95 -7.50 38.21 -1.71
C VAL A 95 -7.93 38.84 -3.04
N ARG A 96 -9.12 39.45 -3.12
CA ARG A 96 -9.58 40.16 -4.34
C ARG A 96 -8.66 41.31 -4.71
N TYR A 97 -8.29 42.16 -3.75
CA TYR A 97 -7.36 43.26 -4.00
C TYR A 97 -5.99 42.75 -4.43
N SER A 98 -5.47 41.69 -3.79
CA SER A 98 -4.22 41.07 -4.21
C SER A 98 -4.31 40.53 -5.63
N ILE A 99 -5.38 39.81 -6.02
CA ILE A 99 -5.57 39.34 -7.40
C ILE A 99 -5.55 40.50 -8.40
N ILE A 100 -6.26 41.59 -8.11
CA ILE A 100 -6.29 42.78 -8.98
C ILE A 100 -4.89 43.37 -9.15
N VAL A 101 -4.17 43.60 -8.05
CA VAL A 101 -2.82 44.16 -8.06
C VAL A 101 -1.85 43.22 -8.80
N GLN A 102 -1.95 41.91 -8.57
CA GLN A 102 -1.15 40.88 -9.23
C GLN A 102 -1.36 40.93 -10.75
N LYS A 103 -2.62 40.89 -11.22
CA LYS A 103 -2.93 40.86 -12.65
C LYS A 103 -2.60 42.18 -13.34
N LEU A 104 -2.88 43.32 -12.72
CA LEU A 104 -2.56 44.64 -13.27
C LEU A 104 -1.05 44.84 -13.37
N SER A 105 -0.30 44.46 -12.33
CA SER A 105 1.17 44.52 -12.37
C SER A 105 1.77 43.63 -13.46
N ALA A 106 1.25 42.42 -13.68
CA ALA A 106 1.65 41.56 -14.79
C ALA A 106 1.35 42.17 -16.17
N LEU A 107 0.16 42.77 -16.37
CA LEU A 107 -0.20 43.47 -17.60
C LEU A 107 0.72 44.65 -17.89
N CYS A 108 0.99 45.48 -16.87
CA CYS A 108 1.92 46.60 -16.99
C CYS A 108 3.34 46.11 -17.29
N ALA A 109 3.77 44.99 -16.70
CA ALA A 109 5.07 44.39 -16.98
C ALA A 109 5.16 43.86 -18.42
N TYR A 110 4.13 43.20 -18.95
CA TYR A 110 4.08 42.80 -20.36
C TYR A 110 4.06 43.99 -21.32
N ALA A 111 3.36 45.07 -20.95
CA ALA A 111 3.38 46.31 -21.72
C ALA A 111 4.78 46.94 -21.74
N CYS A 112 5.49 46.96 -20.60
CA CYS A 112 6.88 47.43 -20.53
C CYS A 112 7.82 46.56 -21.39
N LEU A 113 7.62 45.23 -21.42
CA LEU A 113 8.38 44.36 -22.31
C LEU A 113 8.06 44.59 -23.79
N ALA A 114 6.80 44.86 -24.12
CA ALA A 114 6.39 45.17 -25.48
C ALA A 114 7.00 46.50 -25.95
N THR A 115 7.03 47.53 -25.09
CA THR A 115 7.65 48.82 -25.42
C THR A 115 9.17 48.72 -25.51
N LEU A 116 9.84 47.96 -24.64
CA LEU A 116 11.27 47.67 -24.77
C LEU A 116 11.59 47.05 -26.12
N ARG A 117 10.78 46.07 -26.56
CA ARG A 117 11.00 45.39 -27.84
C ARG A 117 10.75 46.28 -29.06
N LEU A 118 9.97 47.34 -28.92
CA LEU A 118 9.78 48.36 -29.95
C LEU A 118 10.90 49.42 -29.95
N SER A 119 11.67 49.52 -28.87
CA SER A 119 12.80 50.43 -28.75
C SER A 119 14.04 49.89 -29.48
N ASN A 120 14.54 50.64 -30.46
CA ASN A 120 15.73 50.29 -31.24
C ASN A 120 17.04 50.44 -30.45
N ASP A 121 17.09 51.32 -29.45
CA ASP A 121 18.30 51.58 -28.67
C ASP A 121 18.21 50.92 -27.28
N ARG A 122 18.89 49.77 -27.16
CA ARG A 122 18.93 48.91 -25.97
C ARG A 122 19.55 49.59 -24.75
N PHE A 123 20.45 50.56 -24.95
CA PHE A 123 21.21 51.20 -23.87
C PHE A 123 20.80 52.67 -23.64
N SER A 124 19.76 53.16 -24.32
CA SER A 124 19.23 54.50 -24.07
C SER A 124 18.70 54.66 -22.63
N VAL A 125 18.70 55.91 -22.15
CA VAL A 125 18.10 56.30 -20.86
C VAL A 125 16.62 55.90 -20.82
N VAL A 126 15.92 55.98 -21.95
CA VAL A 126 14.50 55.61 -22.08
C VAL A 126 14.31 54.10 -21.88
N SER A 127 15.11 53.24 -22.53
CA SER A 127 15.04 51.79 -22.34
C SER A 127 15.37 51.37 -20.91
N TRP A 128 16.38 51.98 -20.28
CA TRP A 128 16.68 51.75 -18.87
C TRP A 128 15.56 52.24 -17.93
N SER A 129 14.90 53.35 -18.25
CA SER A 129 13.76 53.86 -17.48
C SER A 129 12.56 52.90 -17.55
N ILE A 130 12.26 52.38 -18.75
CA ILE A 130 11.21 51.35 -18.94
C ILE A 130 11.60 50.06 -18.21
N PHE A 131 12.87 49.68 -18.21
CA PHE A 131 13.37 48.53 -17.45
C PHE A 131 13.21 48.73 -15.93
N MET A 132 13.51 49.91 -15.38
CA MET A 132 13.29 50.17 -13.94
C MET A 132 11.79 50.17 -13.58
N LEU A 133 10.94 50.64 -14.49
CA LEU A 133 9.49 50.55 -14.35
C LEU A 133 9.01 49.09 -14.38
N LEU A 134 9.56 48.27 -15.29
CA LEU A 134 9.34 46.82 -15.34
C LEU A 134 9.73 46.14 -14.02
N VAL A 135 10.90 46.47 -13.46
CA VAL A 135 11.36 45.95 -12.16
C VAL A 135 10.39 46.33 -11.06
N SER A 136 9.91 47.58 -11.04
CA SER A 136 8.93 48.05 -10.06
C SER A 136 7.62 47.27 -10.12
N PHE A 137 7.10 46.99 -11.33
CA PHE A 137 5.92 46.14 -11.50
C PHE A 137 6.19 44.68 -11.13
N GLY A 138 7.38 44.14 -11.43
CA GLY A 138 7.81 42.81 -10.98
C GLY A 138 7.82 42.69 -9.44
N CYS A 139 8.29 43.73 -8.73
CA CYS A 139 8.25 43.79 -7.28
C CYS A 139 6.82 43.81 -6.74
N LEU A 140 5.93 44.61 -7.36
CA LEU A 140 4.51 44.67 -6.97
C LEU A 140 3.79 43.33 -7.22
N LEU A 141 4.10 42.68 -8.34
CA LEU A 141 3.62 41.32 -8.66
C LEU A 141 4.02 40.34 -7.55
N GLN A 142 5.31 40.33 -7.19
CA GLN A 142 5.85 39.42 -6.18
C GLN A 142 5.29 39.67 -4.77
N PHE A 143 5.08 40.93 -4.41
CA PHE A 143 4.40 41.29 -3.16
C PHE A 143 3.00 40.70 -3.11
N SER A 144 2.23 40.86 -4.19
CA SER A 144 0.87 40.35 -4.25
C SER A 144 0.81 38.81 -4.22
N ASN A 145 1.70 38.14 -4.94
CA ASN A 145 1.87 36.69 -4.88
C ASN A 145 2.09 36.20 -3.44
N THR A 146 2.96 36.90 -2.70
CA THR A 146 3.26 36.57 -1.30
C THR A 146 2.03 36.73 -0.41
N ALA A 147 1.24 37.79 -0.61
CA ALA A 147 -0.01 38.00 0.11
C ALA A 147 -1.05 36.91 -0.19
N ILE A 148 -1.22 36.52 -1.46
CA ILE A 148 -2.14 35.44 -1.87
C ILE A 148 -1.73 34.10 -1.27
N SER A 149 -0.43 33.77 -1.29
CA SER A 149 0.07 32.52 -0.67
C SER A 149 -0.19 32.50 0.84
N ILE A 150 0.06 33.60 1.56
CA ILE A 150 -0.22 33.68 3.00
C ILE A 150 -1.73 33.56 3.28
N ALA A 151 -2.58 34.26 2.51
CA ALA A 151 -4.02 34.23 2.70
C ALA A 151 -4.63 32.87 2.36
N VAL A 152 -4.37 32.36 1.15
CA VAL A 152 -5.06 31.18 0.60
C VAL A 152 -4.33 29.89 0.97
N GLU A 153 -3.04 29.75 0.64
CA GLU A 153 -2.32 28.47 0.84
C GLU A 153 -2.07 28.15 2.31
N ARG A 154 -2.08 29.16 3.19
CA ARG A 154 -1.74 29.01 4.62
C ARG A 154 -2.92 29.28 5.55
N ASP A 155 -3.53 30.47 5.50
CA ASP A 155 -4.60 30.82 6.45
C ASP A 155 -5.93 30.14 6.09
N TRP A 156 -6.38 30.20 4.84
CA TRP A 156 -7.63 29.55 4.41
C TRP A 156 -7.54 28.03 4.50
N THR A 157 -6.42 27.43 4.11
CA THR A 157 -6.21 25.97 4.26
C THR A 157 -6.31 25.51 5.71
N THR A 158 -5.71 26.27 6.63
CA THR A 158 -5.78 25.99 8.07
C THR A 158 -7.23 26.11 8.56
N CYS A 159 -7.97 27.13 8.13
CA CYS A 159 -9.37 27.31 8.50
C CYS A 159 -10.28 26.20 7.95
N ILE A 160 -10.18 25.89 6.65
CA ILE A 160 -10.96 24.85 5.95
C ILE A 160 -10.66 23.46 6.54
N SER A 161 -9.45 23.25 7.06
CA SER A 161 -9.09 21.99 7.70
C SER A 161 -9.88 21.70 8.98
N GLY A 162 -10.49 22.71 9.62
CA GLY A 162 -11.31 22.54 10.83
C GLY A 162 -10.54 21.92 12.00
N GLY A 163 -9.22 22.08 12.05
CA GLY A 163 -8.35 21.43 13.05
C GLY A 163 -8.02 19.95 12.75
N SER A 164 -8.49 19.39 11.63
CA SER A 164 -8.16 18.04 11.19
C SER A 164 -6.79 17.97 10.50
N SER A 165 -5.82 17.36 11.17
CA SER A 165 -4.46 17.10 10.64
C SER A 165 -4.45 16.36 9.30
N ILE A 166 -5.38 15.43 9.11
CA ILE A 166 -5.49 14.63 7.88
C ILE A 166 -6.03 15.50 6.73
N ARG A 167 -7.04 16.33 6.99
CA ARG A 167 -7.63 17.25 6.01
C ARG A 167 -6.61 18.30 5.58
N LEU A 168 -5.89 18.87 6.54
CA LEU A 168 -4.82 19.84 6.32
C LEU A 168 -3.69 19.25 5.46
N GLY A 169 -3.22 18.05 5.79
CA GLY A 169 -2.20 17.36 5.01
C GLY A 169 -2.60 17.14 3.56
N ARG A 170 -3.83 16.66 3.30
CA ARG A 170 -4.34 16.46 1.92
C ARG A 170 -4.45 17.76 1.15
N LEU A 171 -4.95 18.83 1.78
CA LEU A 171 -5.13 20.12 1.14
C LEU A 171 -3.79 20.73 0.73
N ASN A 172 -2.80 20.68 1.62
CA ASN A 172 -1.42 21.10 1.32
C ASN A 172 -0.82 20.29 0.17
N THR A 173 -1.04 18.97 0.14
CA THR A 173 -0.57 18.12 -0.97
C THR A 173 -1.20 18.55 -2.30
N TYR A 174 -2.51 18.76 -2.36
CA TYR A 174 -3.18 19.15 -3.61
C TYR A 174 -2.74 20.54 -4.12
N LEU A 175 -2.60 21.51 -3.23
CA LEU A 175 -2.09 22.84 -3.60
C LEU A 175 -0.64 22.74 -4.08
N ARG A 176 0.21 21.98 -3.39
CA ARG A 176 1.61 21.80 -3.79
C ARG A 176 1.74 21.09 -5.15
N GLN A 177 0.92 20.09 -5.42
CA GLN A 177 0.88 19.40 -6.72
C GLN A 177 0.50 20.35 -7.86
N THR A 178 -0.50 21.20 -7.62
CA THR A 178 -0.93 22.23 -8.57
C THR A 178 0.23 23.20 -8.88
N ASN A 179 0.93 23.68 -7.85
CA ASN A 179 2.10 24.56 -8.01
C ASN A 179 3.25 23.89 -8.80
N LEU A 180 3.57 22.63 -8.50
CA LEU A 180 4.60 21.87 -9.21
C LEU A 180 4.26 21.65 -10.68
N PHE A 181 3.01 21.31 -10.97
CA PHE A 181 2.53 21.15 -12.34
C PHE A 181 2.69 22.45 -13.14
N CYS A 182 2.22 23.58 -12.58
CA CYS A 182 2.36 24.90 -13.21
C CYS A 182 3.83 25.29 -13.43
N LYS A 183 4.75 24.93 -12.52
CA LYS A 183 6.19 25.22 -12.64
C LYS A 183 6.86 24.53 -13.83
N LEU A 184 6.26 23.47 -14.39
CA LEU A 184 6.69 22.80 -15.62
C LEU A 184 5.89 23.29 -16.83
N ALA A 185 4.56 23.24 -16.75
CA ALA A 185 3.70 23.44 -17.89
C ALA A 185 3.66 24.91 -18.36
N ALA A 186 3.73 25.89 -17.44
CA ALA A 186 3.69 27.30 -17.79
C ALA A 186 4.94 27.75 -18.60
N PRO A 187 6.19 27.41 -18.21
CA PRO A 187 7.35 27.69 -19.05
C PRO A 187 7.28 27.05 -20.44
N LEU A 188 6.83 25.79 -20.55
CA LEU A 188 6.67 25.11 -21.84
C LEU A 188 5.66 25.83 -22.74
N PHE A 189 4.56 26.30 -22.16
CA PHE A 189 3.56 27.08 -22.88
C PHE A 189 4.14 28.39 -23.42
N VAL A 190 4.88 29.15 -22.59
CA VAL A 190 5.52 30.39 -23.01
C VAL A 190 6.59 30.13 -24.09
N SER A 191 7.43 29.12 -23.91
CA SER A 191 8.44 28.72 -24.91
C SER A 191 7.79 28.36 -26.25
N PHE A 192 6.72 27.57 -26.23
CA PHE A 192 5.96 27.21 -27.43
C PHE A 192 5.41 28.46 -28.16
N LEU A 193 4.84 29.42 -27.42
CA LEU A 193 4.37 30.68 -28.01
C LEU A 193 5.51 31.46 -28.68
N THR A 194 6.69 31.53 -28.04
CA THR A 194 7.84 32.26 -28.60
C THR A 194 8.48 31.59 -29.81
N VAL A 195 8.42 30.26 -29.89
CA VAL A 195 8.89 29.51 -31.07
C VAL A 195 7.91 29.69 -32.24
N ARG A 196 6.60 29.63 -31.96
CA ARG A 196 5.57 29.70 -33.00
C ARG A 196 5.36 31.10 -33.56
N TYR A 197 5.63 32.14 -32.77
CA TYR A 197 5.38 33.53 -33.11
C TYR A 197 6.59 34.41 -32.79
N SER A 198 7.15 35.08 -33.82
CA SER A 198 8.41 35.84 -33.70
C SER A 198 8.23 37.35 -33.42
N SER A 199 7.01 37.86 -33.31
CA SER A 199 6.68 39.29 -33.10
C SER A 199 6.14 39.55 -31.68
N LEU A 200 5.51 40.69 -31.41
CA LEU A 200 4.85 41.05 -30.12
C LEU A 200 3.70 40.12 -29.73
N THR A 201 3.25 39.26 -30.64
CA THR A 201 2.11 38.34 -30.47
C THR A 201 2.14 37.52 -29.18
N PRO A 202 3.25 36.90 -28.72
CA PRO A 202 3.27 36.18 -27.44
C PRO A 202 2.91 37.07 -26.24
N LEU A 203 3.39 38.32 -26.20
CA LEU A 203 3.08 39.25 -25.12
C LEU A 203 1.62 39.69 -25.15
N ILE A 204 1.04 39.88 -26.35
CA ILE A 204 -0.38 40.19 -26.52
C ILE A 204 -1.26 39.01 -26.07
N VAL A 205 -0.90 37.78 -26.45
CA VAL A 205 -1.61 36.57 -26.03
C VAL A 205 -1.54 36.39 -24.51
N LEU A 206 -0.36 36.56 -23.91
CA LEU A 206 -0.18 36.49 -22.45
C LEU A 206 -0.98 37.60 -21.74
N GLY A 207 -0.98 38.81 -22.28
CA GLY A 207 -1.80 39.92 -21.80
C GLY A 207 -3.29 39.61 -21.85
N PHE A 208 -3.79 39.10 -22.98
CA PHE A 208 -5.18 38.70 -23.14
C PHE A 208 -5.59 37.62 -22.13
N ILE A 209 -4.78 36.56 -21.98
CA ILE A 209 -5.02 35.50 -20.99
C ILE A 209 -5.04 36.08 -19.57
N THR A 210 -4.18 37.04 -19.27
CA THR A 210 -4.12 37.70 -17.94
C THR A 210 -5.39 38.49 -17.66
N VAL A 211 -5.94 39.21 -18.64
CA VAL A 211 -7.22 39.92 -18.50
C VAL A 211 -8.37 38.93 -18.28
N VAL A 212 -8.46 37.87 -19.10
CA VAL A 212 -9.52 36.85 -18.97
C VAL A 212 -9.45 36.17 -17.60
N THR A 213 -8.25 35.77 -17.16
CA THR A 213 -8.05 35.13 -15.86
C THR A 213 -8.28 36.10 -14.70
N MET A 214 -8.03 37.39 -14.85
CA MET A 214 -8.36 38.40 -13.84
C MET A 214 -9.86 38.45 -13.55
N PHE A 215 -10.70 38.57 -14.59
CA PHE A 215 -12.16 38.59 -14.42
C PHE A 215 -12.67 37.27 -13.84
N PHE A 216 -12.14 36.15 -14.33
CA PHE A 216 -12.45 34.84 -13.81
C PHE A 216 -12.11 34.74 -12.31
N GLU A 217 -10.86 35.02 -11.92
CA GLU A 217 -10.39 34.83 -10.54
C GLU A 217 -11.12 35.72 -9.53
N ILE A 218 -11.44 36.97 -9.89
CA ILE A 218 -12.21 37.88 -9.02
C ILE A 218 -13.62 37.34 -8.75
N ARG A 219 -14.27 36.77 -9.78
CA ARG A 219 -15.60 36.20 -9.61
C ARG A 219 -15.55 34.85 -8.92
N TRP A 220 -14.60 34.00 -9.29
CA TRP A 220 -14.48 32.62 -8.86
C TRP A 220 -14.03 32.50 -7.40
N ILE A 221 -13.12 33.37 -6.92
CA ILE A 221 -12.75 33.39 -5.49
C ILE A 221 -13.95 33.65 -4.58
N SER A 222 -14.96 34.37 -5.08
CA SER A 222 -16.22 34.61 -4.35
C SER A 222 -17.01 33.31 -4.20
N VAL A 223 -17.12 32.53 -5.28
CA VAL A 223 -17.76 31.21 -5.27
C VAL A 223 -17.05 30.26 -4.29
N VAL A 224 -15.72 30.31 -4.24
CA VAL A 224 -14.94 29.54 -3.26
C VAL A 224 -15.21 30.01 -1.84
N TYR A 225 -15.26 31.31 -1.60
CA TYR A 225 -15.50 31.88 -0.27
C TYR A 225 -16.90 31.55 0.25
N ASP A 226 -17.93 31.76 -0.56
CA ASP A 226 -19.33 31.50 -0.21
C ASP A 226 -19.58 30.00 0.08
N ARG A 227 -18.77 29.11 -0.53
CA ARG A 227 -18.84 27.67 -0.32
C ARG A 227 -18.27 27.23 1.03
N PHE A 228 -17.38 28.01 1.64
CA PHE A 228 -16.74 27.71 2.92
C PHE A 228 -17.18 28.70 4.02
N PRO A 229 -18.37 28.51 4.63
CA PRO A 229 -18.90 29.43 5.65
C PRO A 229 -18.00 29.53 6.89
N ILE A 230 -17.14 28.53 7.14
CA ILE A 230 -16.14 28.54 8.20
C ILE A 230 -15.15 29.72 8.08
N LEU A 231 -14.90 30.22 6.87
CA LEU A 231 -14.04 31.38 6.64
C LEU A 231 -14.70 32.68 7.11
N GLU A 232 -16.01 32.80 6.91
CA GLU A 232 -16.81 33.93 7.38
C GLU A 232 -16.98 33.89 8.90
N ALA A 233 -17.27 32.72 9.48
CA ALA A 233 -17.36 32.55 10.93
C ALA A 233 -16.05 32.93 11.65
N GLU A 234 -14.90 32.54 11.11
CA GLU A 234 -13.59 32.93 11.65
C GLU A 234 -13.33 34.44 11.51
N GLN A 235 -13.81 35.07 10.43
CA GLN A 235 -13.72 36.51 10.23
C GLN A 235 -14.55 37.27 11.28
N GLN A 236 -15.81 36.86 11.49
CA GLN A 236 -16.69 37.45 12.50
C GLN A 236 -16.12 37.33 13.91
N LYS A 237 -15.49 36.19 14.25
CA LYS A 237 -14.77 36.02 15.52
C LYS A 237 -13.63 37.03 15.70
N LYS A 238 -12.84 37.27 14.64
CA LYS A 238 -11.76 38.27 14.66
C LYS A 238 -12.32 39.68 14.81
N ASP A 239 -13.43 39.99 14.16
CA ASP A 239 -14.04 41.31 14.19
C ASP A 239 -14.71 41.59 15.56
N ALA A 240 -15.36 40.60 16.17
CA ALA A 240 -15.89 40.69 17.54
C ALA A 240 -14.77 40.89 18.59
N GLN A 241 -13.65 40.17 18.46
CA GLN A 241 -12.48 40.38 19.31
C GLN A 241 -11.83 41.76 19.12
N ARG A 242 -11.98 42.38 17.95
CA ARG A 242 -11.50 43.74 17.71
C ARG A 242 -12.41 44.78 18.29
N ALA A 243 -13.73 44.64 18.10
CA ALA A 243 -14.71 45.51 18.72
C ALA A 243 -14.51 45.58 20.24
N SER A 244 -14.30 44.42 20.89
CA SER A 244 -14.02 44.36 22.34
C SER A 244 -12.69 44.99 22.78
N ASN A 245 -11.69 45.09 21.88
CA ASN A 245 -10.41 45.76 22.16
C ASN A 245 -10.45 47.27 21.83
N LEU A 246 -11.41 47.71 21.03
CA LEU A 246 -11.61 49.12 20.69
C LEU A 246 -12.27 49.88 21.85
N ASP A 247 -13.13 49.23 22.62
CA ASP A 247 -13.74 49.79 23.84
C ASP A 247 -12.75 50.03 24.99
N SER A 248 -11.52 49.52 24.89
CA SER A 248 -10.46 49.69 25.91
C SER A 248 -9.31 50.61 25.51
N THR A 249 -9.32 51.19 24.29
CA THR A 249 -8.21 52.01 23.80
C THR A 249 -8.69 53.28 23.10
N THR A 250 -9.32 54.17 23.86
CA THR A 250 -9.54 55.58 23.46
C THR A 250 -8.34 56.42 23.88
N GLU A 251 -7.13 56.15 23.37
CA GLU A 251 -6.04 57.14 23.40
C GLU A 251 -5.21 57.06 22.10
N GLY A 252 -5.36 58.13 21.30
CA GLY A 252 -4.48 58.70 20.29
C GLY A 252 -3.56 57.80 19.45
N ILE A 253 -3.80 57.76 18.14
CA ILE A 253 -2.75 57.45 17.16
C ILE A 253 -2.81 58.49 16.03
N GLU A 254 -1.87 59.45 16.07
CA GLU A 254 -1.44 60.21 14.89
C GLU A 254 -0.81 59.26 13.85
N PRO A 255 -1.00 59.51 12.54
CA PRO A 255 -0.41 58.70 11.49
C PRO A 255 1.08 59.04 11.33
N GLN A 256 1.96 58.32 12.02
CA GLN A 256 3.40 58.53 11.92
C GLN A 256 3.99 57.76 10.73
N ASP A 257 4.43 58.49 9.70
CA ASP A 257 5.18 58.00 8.55
C ASP A 257 6.45 57.26 8.99
N ARG A 258 6.48 55.93 8.84
CA ARG A 258 7.65 55.12 9.23
C ARG A 258 8.61 54.90 8.07
N SER A 259 9.85 55.33 8.25
CA SER A 259 10.96 55.19 7.31
C SER A 259 11.43 53.74 7.11
N ILE A 260 12.12 53.47 5.99
CA ILE A 260 12.59 52.13 5.59
C ILE A 260 13.47 51.46 6.67
N LEU A 261 14.24 52.24 7.41
CA LEU A 261 15.11 51.75 8.49
C LEU A 261 14.31 51.18 9.67
N GLU A 262 13.13 51.74 9.97
CA GLU A 262 12.24 51.23 11.01
C GLU A 262 11.52 49.96 10.59
N ILE A 263 11.25 49.78 9.29
CA ILE A 263 10.73 48.51 8.75
C ILE A 263 11.76 47.41 8.99
N VAL A 264 13.03 47.65 8.65
CA VAL A 264 14.12 46.69 8.88
C VAL A 264 14.29 46.38 10.38
N LYS A 265 14.22 47.39 11.25
CA LYS A 265 14.23 47.18 12.72
C LYS A 265 13.00 46.41 13.22
N SER A 266 11.83 46.59 12.61
CA SER A 266 10.62 45.84 12.94
C SER A 266 10.63 44.39 12.41
N THR A 267 11.40 44.11 11.35
CA THR A 267 11.69 42.76 10.86
C THR A 267 12.68 42.03 11.78
N LEU A 268 13.52 42.79 12.47
CA LEU A 268 14.41 42.34 13.55
C LEU A 268 13.78 42.53 14.94
N ASN A 269 12.45 42.55 15.06
CA ASN A 269 11.78 42.66 16.36
C ASN A 269 12.17 41.46 17.24
N THR A 270 13.05 41.70 18.20
CA THR A 270 13.66 40.68 19.07
C THR A 270 12.62 39.93 19.88
N GLN A 271 11.46 40.54 20.14
CA GLN A 271 10.38 39.92 20.88
C GLN A 271 9.66 38.84 20.07
N ASP A 272 9.39 39.09 18.78
CA ASP A 272 8.68 38.14 17.90
C ASP A 272 9.57 36.95 17.52
N TRP A 273 10.85 37.22 17.26
CA TRP A 273 11.86 36.18 17.09
C TRP A 273 12.09 35.40 18.37
N GLY A 274 12.10 36.07 19.53
CA GLY A 274 12.21 35.43 20.84
C GLY A 274 11.04 34.50 21.14
N GLU A 275 9.82 34.87 20.74
CA GLU A 275 8.62 34.03 20.82
C GLU A 275 8.74 32.82 19.87
N PHE A 276 9.12 33.05 18.61
CA PHE A 276 9.25 31.97 17.61
C PHE A 276 10.32 30.94 17.98
N VAL A 277 11.50 31.36 18.44
CA VAL A 277 12.62 30.48 18.81
C VAL A 277 12.27 29.56 19.99
N ARG A 278 11.39 30.02 20.89
CA ARG A 278 10.94 29.21 22.04
C ARG A 278 9.99 28.09 21.65
N LEU A 279 9.34 28.19 20.48
CA LEU A 279 8.42 27.16 20.02
C LEU A 279 9.15 25.85 19.69
N PRO A 280 8.58 24.69 20.03
CA PRO A 280 9.21 23.39 19.77
C PRO A 280 9.48 23.15 18.27
N VAL A 281 8.60 23.67 17.41
CA VAL A 281 8.69 23.54 15.95
C VAL A 281 9.81 24.38 15.31
N PHE A 282 10.43 25.31 16.05
CA PHE A 282 11.47 26.20 15.53
C PHE A 282 12.64 25.44 14.88
N LEU A 283 13.09 24.34 15.48
CA LEU A 283 14.19 23.55 14.92
C LEU A 283 13.81 22.90 13.58
N SER A 284 12.56 22.44 13.44
CA SER A 284 12.06 21.96 12.15
C SER A 284 11.99 23.07 11.11
N SER A 285 11.59 24.26 11.53
CA SER A 285 11.53 25.49 10.74
C SER A 285 12.91 25.98 10.27
N LEU A 286 13.92 25.88 11.13
CA LEU A 286 15.32 26.18 10.83
C LEU A 286 15.89 25.17 9.83
N SER A 287 15.55 23.89 10.00
CA SER A 287 15.97 22.82 9.08
C SER A 287 15.53 23.09 7.64
N ILE A 288 14.23 23.36 7.39
CA ILE A 288 13.77 23.67 6.03
C ILE A 288 14.40 24.95 5.48
N SER A 289 14.80 25.90 6.31
CA SER A 289 15.45 27.14 5.84
C SER A 289 16.85 26.86 5.29
N PHE A 290 17.62 25.97 5.92
CA PHE A 290 18.91 25.51 5.37
C PHE A 290 18.78 24.88 3.98
N LEU A 291 17.64 24.27 3.67
CA LEU A 291 17.39 23.66 2.36
C LEU A 291 17.21 24.70 1.24
N TYR A 292 16.86 25.96 1.57
CA TYR A 292 16.77 27.05 0.59
C TYR A 292 18.15 27.64 0.25
N LEU A 293 19.16 27.45 1.11
CA LEU A 293 20.56 27.75 0.80
C LEU A 293 21.17 26.59 -0.03
N THR A 294 20.70 26.41 -1.26
CA THR A 294 21.22 25.38 -2.17
C THR A 294 21.28 25.85 -3.61
N VAL A 295 22.44 25.69 -4.26
CA VAL A 295 22.61 25.82 -5.72
C VAL A 295 22.41 24.49 -6.44
N LEU A 296 22.20 23.38 -5.72
CA LEU A 296 22.03 22.03 -6.28
C LEU A 296 20.59 21.78 -6.71
N SER A 297 20.12 22.66 -7.58
CA SER A 297 18.73 22.85 -7.91
C SER A 297 18.66 23.38 -9.34
N PHE A 298 17.76 22.86 -10.19
CA PHE A 298 17.46 23.40 -11.52
C PHE A 298 16.79 24.80 -11.47
N ASP A 299 17.45 25.74 -10.81
CA ASP A 299 17.17 27.16 -10.82
C ASP A 299 18.18 27.88 -11.73
N GLY A 300 18.03 29.20 -11.87
CA GLY A 300 18.85 30.00 -12.78
C GLY A 300 20.35 29.90 -12.50
N THR A 301 20.77 29.64 -11.26
CA THR A 301 22.20 29.58 -10.90
C THR A 301 22.87 28.32 -11.43
N MET A 302 22.26 27.15 -11.19
CA MET A 302 22.74 25.88 -11.73
C MET A 302 22.60 25.82 -13.24
N LEU A 303 21.49 26.32 -13.79
CA LEU A 303 21.30 26.35 -15.23
C LEU A 303 22.38 27.21 -15.92
N GLY A 304 22.73 28.34 -15.32
CA GLY A 304 23.83 29.19 -15.78
C GLY A 304 25.16 28.44 -15.79
N TYR A 305 25.49 27.70 -14.73
CA TYR A 305 26.69 26.85 -14.69
C TYR A 305 26.66 25.73 -15.74
N LEU A 306 25.55 24.99 -15.85
CA LEU A 306 25.44 23.88 -16.80
C LEU A 306 25.56 24.33 -18.25
N LYS A 307 25.11 25.55 -18.59
CA LYS A 307 25.34 26.13 -19.91
C LYS A 307 26.82 26.40 -20.20
N THR A 308 27.66 26.61 -19.19
CA THR A 308 29.12 26.74 -19.38
C THR A 308 29.82 25.40 -19.68
N LEU A 309 29.10 24.28 -19.51
CA LEU A 309 29.59 22.93 -19.82
C LEU A 309 29.10 22.42 -21.20
N ASP A 310 28.59 23.31 -22.06
CA ASP A 310 28.11 23.01 -23.42
C ASP A 310 27.00 21.95 -23.54
N TYR A 311 26.18 21.80 -22.49
CA TYR A 311 24.96 20.99 -22.58
C TYR A 311 23.91 21.64 -23.49
N SER A 312 23.22 20.83 -24.31
CA SER A 312 22.17 21.34 -25.21
C SER A 312 20.96 21.87 -24.43
N ASP A 313 20.34 22.93 -24.95
CA ASP A 313 19.17 23.56 -24.33
C ASP A 313 17.99 22.59 -24.21
N ASP A 314 17.82 21.70 -25.18
CA ASP A 314 16.79 20.65 -25.18
C ASP A 314 17.02 19.64 -24.04
N PHE A 315 18.26 19.18 -23.87
CA PHE A 315 18.60 18.23 -22.80
C PHE A 315 18.42 18.86 -21.41
N LEU A 316 18.80 20.12 -21.24
CA LEU A 316 18.59 20.84 -19.98
C LEU A 316 17.09 21.04 -19.68
N ALA A 317 16.26 21.25 -20.70
CA ALA A 317 14.81 21.31 -20.56
C ALA A 317 14.21 19.95 -20.15
N GLU A 318 14.69 18.85 -20.74
CA GLU A 318 14.28 17.49 -20.36
C GLU A 318 14.63 17.16 -18.91
N MET A 319 15.86 17.44 -18.48
CA MET A 319 16.31 17.17 -17.11
C MET A 319 15.57 18.03 -16.08
N ARG A 320 15.19 19.26 -16.44
CA ARG A 320 14.28 20.09 -15.63
C ARG A 320 12.89 19.46 -15.53
N GLY A 321 12.37 18.92 -16.63
CA GLY A 321 11.13 18.14 -16.64
C GLY A 321 11.18 16.94 -15.71
N LEU A 322 12.27 16.18 -15.76
CA LEU A 322 12.50 15.04 -14.88
C LEU A 322 12.49 15.42 -13.40
N CYS A 323 13.10 16.56 -13.03
CA CYS A 323 13.08 17.09 -11.67
C CYS A 323 11.68 17.47 -11.18
N VAL A 324 10.78 17.88 -12.08
CA VAL A 324 9.38 18.17 -11.70
C VAL A 324 8.61 16.87 -11.51
N ILE A 325 8.81 15.86 -12.37
CA ILE A 325 8.18 14.54 -12.22
C ILE A 325 8.58 13.92 -10.89
N THR A 326 9.88 13.87 -10.56
CA THR A 326 10.35 13.33 -9.28
C THR A 326 9.87 14.16 -8.09
N GLY A 327 9.71 15.47 -8.25
CA GLY A 327 9.08 16.32 -7.23
C GLY A 327 7.60 15.97 -6.99
N LEU A 328 6.84 15.72 -8.06
CA LEU A 328 5.44 15.26 -7.96
C LEU A 328 5.36 13.90 -7.26
N VAL A 329 6.25 12.96 -7.59
CA VAL A 329 6.39 11.68 -6.88
C VAL A 329 6.64 11.90 -5.39
N GLY A 330 7.52 12.85 -5.03
CA GLY A 330 7.75 13.25 -3.64
C GLY A 330 6.45 13.61 -2.90
N THR A 331 5.59 14.41 -3.51
CA THR A 331 4.30 14.80 -2.89
C THR A 331 3.32 13.63 -2.72
N VAL A 332 3.33 12.67 -3.64
CA VAL A 332 2.48 11.46 -3.57
C VAL A 332 3.00 10.51 -2.50
N VAL A 333 4.32 10.41 -2.34
CA VAL A 333 4.98 9.57 -1.31
C VAL A 333 4.74 10.10 0.10
N THR A 334 4.55 11.41 0.27
CA THR A 334 4.38 12.02 1.60
C THR A 334 3.23 11.42 2.42
N VAL A 335 2.05 11.23 1.83
CA VAL A 335 0.87 10.72 2.54
C VAL A 335 1.05 9.27 3.05
N PRO A 336 1.44 8.28 2.20
CA PRO A 336 1.69 6.92 2.68
C PRO A 336 2.87 6.88 3.65
N LEU A 337 3.93 7.67 3.43
CA LEU A 337 5.07 7.76 4.34
C LEU A 337 4.63 8.25 5.72
N GLU A 338 3.92 9.37 5.79
CA GLU A 338 3.42 9.94 7.04
C GLU A 338 2.45 8.98 7.76
N SER A 339 1.53 8.35 7.03
CA SER A 339 0.57 7.41 7.64
C SER A 339 1.21 6.18 8.26
N ARG A 340 2.37 5.73 7.74
CA ARG A 340 3.07 4.51 8.21
C ARG A 340 4.02 4.76 9.36
N ILE A 341 4.80 5.85 9.30
CA ILE A 341 5.86 6.13 10.29
C ILE A 341 5.61 7.38 11.13
N GLY A 342 4.56 8.16 10.85
CA GLY A 342 4.22 9.39 11.57
C GLY A 342 5.06 10.58 11.12
N SER A 343 4.52 11.79 11.32
CA SER A 343 5.05 13.05 10.79
C SER A 343 6.54 13.29 11.09
N ALA A 344 6.96 13.15 12.35
CA ALA A 344 8.35 13.41 12.74
C ALA A 344 9.36 12.43 12.11
N ARG A 345 9.03 11.13 12.00
CA ARG A 345 9.92 10.14 11.33
C ARG A 345 9.88 10.30 9.81
N ALA A 346 8.73 10.61 9.24
CA ALA A 346 8.58 10.88 7.83
C ALA A 346 9.43 12.09 7.40
N GLY A 347 9.49 13.14 8.23
CA GLY A 347 10.37 14.29 7.99
C GLY A 347 11.84 13.88 8.00
N SER A 348 12.26 13.07 8.98
CA SER A 348 13.64 12.57 9.07
C SER A 348 14.01 11.71 7.85
N TRP A 349 13.13 10.78 7.44
CA TRP A 349 13.34 9.99 6.24
C TRP A 349 13.49 10.87 5.00
N SER A 350 12.64 11.89 4.86
CA SER A 350 12.61 12.76 3.67
C SER A 350 13.90 13.57 3.53
N ILE A 351 14.37 14.21 4.61
CA ILE A 351 15.59 15.02 4.57
C ILE A 351 16.85 14.17 4.38
N TRP A 352 16.92 12.99 5.01
CA TRP A 352 18.05 12.07 4.85
C TRP A 352 18.08 11.41 3.47
N SER A 353 16.91 11.06 2.91
CA SER A 353 16.83 10.58 1.52
C SER A 353 17.38 11.62 0.55
N MET A 354 17.09 12.91 0.78
CA MET A 354 17.63 13.99 -0.05
C MET A 354 19.16 14.10 0.10
N VAL A 355 19.71 14.04 1.32
CA VAL A 355 21.17 14.05 1.56
C VAL A 355 21.85 12.91 0.80
N PHE A 356 21.33 11.69 0.90
CA PHE A 356 21.92 10.53 0.22
C PHE A 356 21.85 10.64 -1.31
N CYS A 357 20.78 11.20 -1.86
CA CYS A 357 20.68 11.47 -3.30
C CYS A 357 21.63 12.56 -3.80
N LEU A 358 22.11 13.46 -2.93
CA LEU A 358 23.08 14.49 -3.29
C LEU A 358 24.54 14.02 -3.18
N LEU A 359 24.84 12.90 -2.51
CA LEU A 359 26.20 12.32 -2.47
C LEU A 359 26.74 11.97 -3.89
N PRO A 360 25.96 11.32 -4.78
CA PRO A 360 26.33 11.17 -6.19
C PRO A 360 26.65 12.48 -6.90
N VAL A 361 25.91 13.55 -6.60
CA VAL A 361 26.14 14.88 -7.18
C VAL A 361 27.51 15.41 -6.77
N MET A 362 27.88 15.26 -5.50
CA MET A 362 29.21 15.60 -5.01
C MET A 362 30.30 14.78 -5.69
N ALA A 363 30.08 13.48 -5.89
CA ALA A 363 31.02 12.63 -6.63
C ALA A 363 31.20 13.07 -8.09
N SER A 364 30.14 13.57 -8.74
CA SER A 364 30.26 14.16 -10.09
C SER A 364 31.19 15.37 -10.11
N PHE A 365 31.10 16.28 -9.13
CA PHE A 365 31.91 17.50 -9.13
C PHE A 365 33.37 17.26 -8.74
N TYR A 366 33.63 16.33 -7.82
CA TYR A 366 34.95 16.17 -7.20
C TYR A 366 35.74 14.92 -7.64
N VAL A 367 35.09 13.91 -8.22
CA VAL A 367 35.74 12.64 -8.61
C VAL A 367 35.72 12.45 -10.11
N PHE A 368 34.54 12.49 -10.72
CA PHE A 368 34.36 12.11 -12.12
C PHE A 368 34.44 13.28 -13.10
N GLY A 369 34.12 14.50 -12.67
CA GLY A 369 33.97 15.65 -13.55
C GLY A 369 32.57 15.69 -14.21
N PRO A 370 31.90 16.84 -14.26
CA PRO A 370 30.51 16.95 -14.69
C PRO A 370 30.31 16.80 -16.20
N THR A 371 31.37 16.79 -17.02
CA THR A 371 31.32 16.59 -18.48
C THR A 371 31.41 15.11 -18.88
N ASN A 372 31.93 14.24 -18.00
CA ASN A 372 32.00 12.81 -18.26
C ASN A 372 30.59 12.19 -18.22
N HIS A 373 30.29 11.20 -19.07
CA HIS A 373 28.96 10.57 -19.11
C HIS A 373 28.49 10.04 -17.74
N LEU A 374 29.39 9.42 -16.98
CA LEU A 374 29.10 8.96 -15.62
C LEU A 374 28.89 10.13 -14.64
N GLY A 375 29.70 11.19 -14.75
CA GLY A 375 29.53 12.40 -13.95
C GLY A 375 28.19 13.07 -14.22
N ALA A 376 27.87 13.30 -15.49
CA ALA A 376 26.58 13.81 -15.95
C ALA A 376 25.40 12.98 -15.39
N PHE A 377 25.46 11.65 -15.51
CA PHE A 377 24.43 10.77 -14.96
C PHE A 377 24.26 10.92 -13.45
N LEU A 378 25.36 10.96 -12.69
CA LEU A 378 25.33 11.15 -11.23
C LEU A 378 24.82 12.54 -10.83
N LEU A 379 25.19 13.58 -11.58
CA LEU A 379 24.76 14.96 -11.42
C LEU A 379 23.26 15.10 -11.64
N PHE A 380 22.77 14.78 -12.84
CA PHE A 380 21.36 14.93 -13.20
C PHE A 380 20.46 13.94 -12.46
N GLY A 381 20.89 12.68 -12.33
CA GLY A 381 20.16 11.64 -11.61
C GLY A 381 20.06 11.93 -10.11
N GLY A 382 21.17 12.32 -9.46
CA GLY A 382 21.19 12.69 -8.05
C GLY A 382 20.34 13.93 -7.75
N MET A 383 20.44 14.97 -8.59
CA MET A 383 19.58 16.15 -8.49
C MET A 383 18.09 15.81 -8.67
N ALA A 384 17.74 15.00 -9.66
CA ALA A 384 16.35 14.60 -9.89
C ALA A 384 15.80 13.78 -8.72
N LEU A 385 16.51 12.76 -8.25
CA LEU A 385 16.07 11.92 -7.13
C LEU A 385 15.96 12.70 -5.81
N SER A 386 16.85 13.67 -5.59
CA SER A 386 16.82 14.53 -4.39
C SER A 386 15.48 15.27 -4.22
N ARG A 387 14.74 15.53 -5.32
CA ARG A 387 13.44 16.23 -5.30
C ARG A 387 12.36 15.43 -4.56
N ILE A 388 12.43 14.10 -4.55
CA ILE A 388 11.48 13.26 -3.80
C ILE A 388 11.58 13.59 -2.31
N GLY A 389 12.79 13.62 -1.77
CA GLY A 389 13.05 13.93 -0.37
C GLY A 389 12.75 15.40 -0.03
N LEU A 390 13.16 16.34 -0.89
CA LEU A 390 12.93 17.78 -0.71
C LEU A 390 11.44 18.11 -0.57
N TRP A 391 10.62 17.71 -1.55
CA TRP A 391 9.19 18.06 -1.56
C TRP A 391 8.39 17.29 -0.52
N SER A 392 8.82 16.07 -0.17
CA SER A 392 8.23 15.33 0.94
C SER A 392 8.52 16.01 2.28
N PHE A 393 9.76 16.47 2.49
CA PHE A 393 10.15 17.17 3.71
C PHE A 393 9.42 18.52 3.85
N ASP A 394 9.32 19.28 2.76
CA ASP A 394 8.63 20.58 2.72
C ASP A 394 7.14 20.45 3.13
N LEU A 395 6.42 19.45 2.60
CA LEU A 395 5.03 19.19 2.97
C LEU A 395 4.88 18.79 4.44
N ILE A 396 5.75 17.90 4.92
CA ILE A 396 5.73 17.44 6.31
C ILE A 396 6.04 18.58 7.27
N GLN A 397 7.05 19.40 6.97
CA GLN A 397 7.42 20.54 7.79
C GLN A 397 6.33 21.60 7.79
N THR A 398 5.74 21.92 6.63
CA THR A 398 4.65 22.90 6.53
C THR A 398 3.46 22.47 7.39
N LYS A 399 3.11 21.19 7.33
CA LYS A 399 2.06 20.61 8.19
C LYS A 399 2.43 20.70 9.67
N GLN A 400 3.65 20.30 10.05
CA GLN A 400 4.14 20.40 11.45
C GLN A 400 4.05 21.83 11.99
N LEU A 401 4.40 22.82 11.16
CA LEU A 401 4.32 24.23 11.52
C LEU A 401 2.88 24.70 11.70
N GLN A 402 1.99 24.37 10.76
CA GLN A 402 0.58 24.75 10.85
C GLN A 402 -0.11 24.10 12.06
N GLU A 403 0.15 22.81 12.33
CA GLU A 403 -0.38 22.11 13.49
C GLU A 403 0.11 22.74 14.80
N ALA A 404 1.41 23.03 14.90
CA ALA A 404 1.98 23.68 16.08
C ALA A 404 1.42 25.09 16.33
N LEU A 405 1.00 25.81 15.28
CA LEU A 405 0.49 27.17 15.36
C LEU A 405 -1.03 27.29 15.37
N THR A 406 -1.77 26.18 15.21
CA THR A 406 -3.24 26.22 15.06
C THR A 406 -3.94 26.92 16.23
N ALA A 407 -3.46 26.71 17.47
CA ALA A 407 -4.00 27.31 18.68
C ALA A 407 -3.38 28.68 19.04
N HIS A 408 -2.41 29.17 18.26
CA HIS A 408 -1.62 30.34 18.62
C HIS A 408 -2.27 31.64 18.13
N ARG A 409 -2.48 32.62 19.02
CA ARG A 409 -3.10 33.93 18.71
C ARG A 409 -2.42 34.70 17.56
N ARG A 410 -1.12 34.50 17.35
CA ARG A 410 -0.28 35.20 16.35
C ARG A 410 0.21 34.27 15.23
N ARG A 411 -0.55 33.21 14.90
CA ARG A 411 -0.15 32.18 13.92
C ARG A 411 0.35 32.75 12.59
N ASN A 412 -0.33 33.76 12.04
CA ASN A 412 0.01 34.33 10.74
C ASN A 412 1.32 35.13 10.78
N THR A 413 1.58 35.86 11.87
CA THR A 413 2.87 36.53 12.10
C THR A 413 4.01 35.51 12.21
N LEU A 414 3.83 34.43 12.98
CA LEU A 414 4.85 33.39 13.16
C LEU A 414 5.11 32.60 11.86
N MET A 415 4.08 32.34 11.05
CA MET A 415 4.24 31.78 9.71
C MET A 415 4.98 32.72 8.75
N SER A 416 4.81 34.05 8.90
CA SER A 416 5.56 35.02 8.11
C SER A 416 7.06 35.04 8.47
N LEU A 417 7.42 34.88 9.75
CA LEU A 417 8.82 34.77 10.20
C LEU A 417 9.52 33.55 9.61
N GLN A 418 8.81 32.42 9.49
CA GLN A 418 9.32 31.24 8.81
C GLN A 418 9.71 31.54 7.36
N LEU A 419 8.85 32.23 6.63
CA LEU A 419 9.11 32.62 5.24
C LEU A 419 10.31 33.58 5.14
N THR A 420 10.42 34.51 6.08
CA THR A 420 11.59 35.40 6.16
C THR A 420 12.88 34.61 6.35
N MET A 421 12.89 33.57 7.19
CA MET A 421 14.08 32.73 7.39
C MET A 421 14.47 31.94 6.13
N GLN A 422 13.48 31.40 5.41
CA GLN A 422 13.71 30.73 4.11
C GLN A 422 14.26 31.71 3.06
N ASN A 423 13.69 32.90 2.98
CA ASN A 423 14.14 33.91 2.02
C ASN A 423 15.53 34.48 2.37
N ILE A 424 15.91 34.57 3.65
CA ILE A 424 17.28 34.92 4.06
C ILE A 424 18.27 33.87 3.56
N ALA A 425 17.93 32.58 3.71
CA ALA A 425 18.76 31.49 3.20
C ALA A 425 18.89 31.53 1.67
N ASP A 426 17.81 31.85 0.95
CA ASP A 426 17.83 32.02 -0.50
C ASP A 426 18.64 33.26 -0.93
N LEU A 427 18.59 34.36 -0.17
CA LEU A 427 19.44 35.53 -0.39
C LEU A 427 20.93 35.20 -0.18
N LEU A 428 21.26 34.43 0.86
CA LEU A 428 22.63 33.95 1.11
C LEU A 428 23.14 33.09 -0.05
N LYS A 429 22.27 32.30 -0.69
CA LYS A 429 22.61 31.56 -1.92
C LYS A 429 23.03 32.52 -3.04
N TYR A 430 22.27 33.58 -3.28
CA TYR A 430 22.62 34.57 -4.30
C TYR A 430 23.93 35.31 -3.99
N ILE A 431 24.14 35.70 -2.73
CA ILE A 431 25.39 36.32 -2.27
C ILE A 431 26.57 35.36 -2.49
N LEU A 432 26.42 34.08 -2.12
CA LEU A 432 27.42 33.05 -2.36
C LEU A 432 27.78 32.93 -3.84
N THR A 433 26.79 32.90 -4.75
CA THR A 433 27.04 32.84 -6.19
C THR A 433 27.62 34.14 -6.77
N MET A 434 27.37 35.28 -6.13
CA MET A 434 27.96 36.56 -6.52
C MET A 434 29.45 36.62 -6.16
N PHE A 435 29.83 36.12 -4.98
CA PHE A 435 31.24 35.96 -4.60
C PHE A 435 31.94 34.88 -5.44
N LEU A 436 31.27 33.76 -5.70
CA LEU A 436 31.75 32.65 -6.52
C LEU A 436 31.31 32.78 -7.98
N SER A 437 31.56 33.95 -8.58
CA SER A 437 31.04 34.32 -9.90
C SER A 437 31.70 33.59 -11.08
N ARG A 438 32.87 32.97 -10.89
CA ARG A 438 33.57 32.24 -11.97
C ARG A 438 33.07 30.79 -12.04
N PRO A 439 32.77 30.24 -13.24
CA PRO A 439 32.31 28.85 -13.38
C PRO A 439 33.28 27.81 -12.80
N SER A 440 34.59 28.06 -12.85
CA SER A 440 35.60 27.18 -12.25
C SER A 440 35.52 27.12 -10.72
N GLN A 441 34.92 28.12 -10.07
CA GLN A 441 34.71 28.18 -8.62
C GLN A 441 33.34 27.60 -8.19
N PHE A 442 32.46 27.29 -9.14
CA PHE A 442 31.13 26.75 -8.87
C PHE A 442 31.13 25.47 -8.01
N PRO A 443 32.09 24.52 -8.14
CA PRO A 443 32.15 23.37 -7.25
C PRO A 443 32.16 23.74 -5.75
N TYR A 444 32.82 24.84 -5.37
CA TYR A 444 32.79 25.31 -3.97
C TYR A 444 31.37 25.73 -3.53
N ALA A 445 30.58 26.34 -4.41
CA ALA A 445 29.17 26.67 -4.13
C ALA A 445 28.33 25.40 -3.93
N THR A 446 28.63 24.33 -4.70
CA THR A 446 27.97 23.03 -4.54
C THR A 446 28.29 22.36 -3.21
N LEU A 447 29.54 22.48 -2.73
CA LEU A 447 29.95 21.99 -1.42
C LEU A 447 29.26 22.74 -0.28
N VAL A 448 29.22 24.07 -0.34
CA VAL A 448 28.48 24.88 0.65
C VAL A 448 27.01 24.49 0.69
N SER A 449 26.40 24.25 -0.47
CA SER A 449 25.00 23.80 -0.57
C SER A 449 24.79 22.42 0.05
N PHE A 450 25.67 21.46 -0.22
CA PHE A 450 25.61 20.13 0.38
C PHE A 450 25.79 20.20 1.91
N CYS A 451 26.75 20.98 2.41
CA CYS A 451 26.96 21.22 3.83
C CYS A 451 25.75 21.89 4.48
N SER A 452 25.08 22.83 3.79
CA SER A 452 23.85 23.46 4.26
C SER A 452 22.73 22.42 4.41
N VAL A 453 22.50 21.60 3.38
CA VAL A 453 21.50 20.53 3.41
C VAL A 453 21.79 19.51 4.52
N LEU A 454 23.06 19.11 4.70
CA LEU A 454 23.49 18.23 5.79
C LEU A 454 23.25 18.87 7.16
N SER A 455 23.55 20.16 7.31
CA SER A 455 23.28 20.92 8.54
C SER A 455 21.77 20.96 8.84
N GLY A 456 20.95 21.19 7.82
CA GLY A 456 19.49 21.09 7.92
C GLY A 456 19.03 19.72 8.41
N ALA A 457 19.60 18.63 7.89
CA ALA A 457 19.31 17.26 8.34
C ALA A 457 19.69 17.05 9.81
N MET A 458 20.86 17.53 10.23
CA MET A 458 21.33 17.44 11.61
C MET A 458 20.44 18.24 12.57
N VAL A 459 20.05 19.45 12.21
CA VAL A 459 19.12 20.28 12.98
C VAL A 459 17.75 19.58 13.12
N TYR A 460 17.28 18.90 12.07
CA TYR A 460 16.06 18.10 12.16
C TYR A 460 16.19 16.89 13.08
N VAL A 461 17.37 16.25 13.16
CA VAL A 461 17.62 15.19 14.13
C VAL A 461 17.57 15.73 15.57
N LEU A 462 18.03 16.96 15.81
CA LEU A 462 17.86 17.62 17.11
C LEU A 462 16.38 17.88 17.45
N TYR A 463 15.60 18.33 16.46
CA TYR A 463 14.14 18.43 16.58
C TYR A 463 13.51 17.07 16.93
N LEU A 464 13.88 16.01 16.22
CA LEU A 464 13.39 14.66 16.46
C LEU A 464 13.73 14.17 17.88
N LYS A 465 14.95 14.45 18.35
CA LYS A 465 15.38 14.13 19.72
C LYS A 465 14.59 14.92 20.75
N LYS A 466 14.29 16.20 20.50
CA LYS A 466 13.51 17.06 21.41
C LYS A 466 12.06 16.61 21.52
N GLU A 467 11.42 16.26 20.40
CA GLU A 467 10.03 15.79 20.36
C GLU A 467 9.85 14.38 20.94
N ARG A 468 10.85 13.49 20.79
CA ARG A 468 10.70 12.06 21.15
C ARG A 468 11.54 11.60 22.33
N GLY A 469 12.53 12.38 22.76
CA GLY A 469 13.53 11.99 23.76
C GLY A 469 14.62 11.01 23.26
N HIS A 470 14.45 10.37 22.09
CA HIS A 470 15.38 9.39 21.51
C HIS A 470 15.44 9.47 19.98
N ILE A 471 16.62 9.26 19.40
CA ILE A 471 16.87 9.32 17.95
C ILE A 471 16.56 7.98 17.26
N PHE A 472 17.07 6.88 17.84
CA PHE A 472 16.75 5.52 17.44
C PHE A 472 15.83 4.89 18.46
N HIS A 473 14.77 4.22 17.99
CA HIS A 473 13.94 3.39 18.86
C HIS A 473 14.71 2.10 19.15
N VAL A 474 15.64 2.15 20.11
CA VAL A 474 15.98 0.94 20.85
C VAL A 474 14.79 0.75 21.79
N PRO A 475 14.02 -0.34 21.68
CA PRO A 475 12.86 -0.53 22.54
C PRO A 475 13.35 -0.60 23.99
N HIS A 476 13.24 0.51 24.72
CA HIS A 476 13.37 0.49 26.17
C HIS A 476 12.15 -0.27 26.68
N ARG A 477 12.43 -1.50 27.08
CA ARG A 477 11.50 -2.37 27.80
C ARG A 477 11.08 -1.58 29.04
N THR A 478 9.80 -1.27 29.15
CA THR A 478 9.14 -0.74 30.35
C THR A 478 9.11 -1.81 31.45
N SER A 479 10.25 -2.44 31.74
CA SER A 479 10.42 -3.35 32.88
C SER A 479 10.86 -2.59 34.11
N ASP A 480 11.51 -1.43 33.98
CA ASP A 480 12.26 -0.82 35.08
C ASP A 480 11.39 0.04 35.99
N PHE A 481 10.28 0.61 35.49
CA PHE A 481 9.30 1.32 36.34
C PHE A 481 8.36 0.36 37.09
N ASP A 482 7.92 -0.73 36.46
CA ASP A 482 7.11 -1.77 37.11
C ASP A 482 7.92 -2.59 38.12
N THR A 483 9.24 -2.73 37.93
CA THR A 483 10.12 -3.34 38.96
C THR A 483 10.40 -2.38 40.09
N LEU A 484 10.52 -1.08 39.85
CA LEU A 484 10.69 -0.08 40.92
C LEU A 484 9.43 0.04 41.79
N GLU A 485 8.24 0.05 41.19
CA GLU A 485 6.96 0.12 41.92
C GLU A 485 6.72 -1.17 42.73
N LYS A 486 7.07 -2.34 42.18
CA LYS A 486 7.05 -3.63 42.91
C LYS A 486 8.13 -3.78 43.98
N LEU A 487 9.30 -3.15 43.81
CA LEU A 487 10.35 -3.10 44.83
C LEU A 487 9.97 -2.17 45.98
N ILE A 488 9.31 -1.03 45.68
CA ILE A 488 8.82 -0.08 46.68
C ILE A 488 7.67 -0.69 47.49
N ASP A 489 6.77 -1.46 46.86
CA ASP A 489 5.70 -2.20 47.55
C ASP A 489 6.22 -3.42 48.34
N ALA A 490 7.42 -3.93 48.03
CA ALA A 490 8.05 -5.06 48.72
C ALA A 490 8.96 -4.64 49.90
N LEU A 491 9.30 -3.35 50.03
CA LEU A 491 10.14 -2.83 51.13
C LEU A 491 9.61 -3.12 52.55
N PRO A 492 8.29 -3.13 52.84
CA PRO A 492 7.80 -3.44 54.19
C PRO A 492 7.96 -4.92 54.60
N VAL A 493 8.25 -5.82 53.65
CA VAL A 493 8.36 -7.27 53.89
C VAL A 493 9.81 -7.70 54.12
N LEU A 494 10.78 -6.88 53.69
CA LEU A 494 12.22 -7.17 53.81
C LEU A 494 12.84 -6.71 55.15
N ASP A 495 12.15 -5.86 55.93
CA ASP A 495 12.60 -5.41 57.26
C ASP A 495 12.45 -6.50 58.36
N ALA A 496 11.76 -7.61 58.06
CA ALA A 496 11.52 -8.68 59.03
C ALA A 496 12.58 -9.80 59.06
N TYR A 497 13.58 -9.77 58.16
CA TYR A 497 14.43 -10.94 57.91
C TYR A 497 15.94 -10.75 57.91
N PHE A 498 16.48 -9.57 58.24
CA PHE A 498 17.93 -9.36 58.18
C PHE A 498 18.55 -8.84 59.47
N GLU A 499 19.29 -9.74 60.13
CA GLU A 499 20.31 -9.44 61.13
C GLU A 499 21.53 -8.73 60.51
N PRO A 500 22.31 -7.99 61.31
CA PRO A 500 23.14 -6.89 60.83
C PRO A 500 24.55 -7.35 60.44
N GLY A 501 24.94 -7.15 59.20
CA GLY A 501 26.32 -7.29 58.79
C GLY A 501 26.56 -7.13 57.30
N GLN A 502 26.57 -5.89 56.80
CA GLN A 502 27.41 -5.49 55.65
C GLN A 502 27.34 -3.98 55.41
N ASP A 503 28.52 -3.34 55.40
CA ASP A 503 28.73 -1.89 55.36
C ASP A 503 28.27 -1.18 54.06
N ASP A 504 27.85 -1.91 53.03
CA ASP A 504 27.44 -1.33 51.75
C ASP A 504 26.09 -0.58 51.80
N LEU A 505 25.21 -0.92 52.75
CA LEU A 505 23.88 -0.30 52.87
C LEU A 505 23.93 1.15 53.40
N ARG A 506 24.96 1.49 54.20
CA ARG A 506 25.16 2.85 54.73
C ARG A 506 25.52 3.84 53.64
N SER A 507 26.24 3.42 52.60
CA SER A 507 26.60 4.27 51.46
C SER A 507 25.37 4.65 50.63
N TRP A 508 24.45 3.69 50.46
CA TRP A 508 23.21 3.86 49.71
C TRP A 508 22.17 4.71 50.45
N LEU A 509 22.03 4.49 51.77
CA LEU A 509 21.17 5.33 52.62
C LEU A 509 21.65 6.78 52.67
N MET A 510 22.97 7.01 52.73
CA MET A 510 23.55 8.36 52.68
C MET A 510 23.30 9.08 51.34
N GLN A 511 23.33 8.37 50.22
CA GLN A 511 22.97 8.95 48.92
C GLN A 511 21.48 9.31 48.82
N SER A 512 20.59 8.45 49.33
CA SER A 512 19.14 8.73 49.32
C SER A 512 18.77 9.96 50.16
N MET A 513 19.39 10.13 51.34
CA MET A 513 19.17 11.30 52.20
C MET A 513 19.71 12.61 51.59
N ASN A 514 20.76 12.54 50.78
CA ASN A 514 21.32 13.71 50.10
C ASN A 514 20.42 14.18 48.94
N ILE A 515 19.72 13.24 48.29
CA ILE A 515 18.72 13.53 47.26
C ILE A 515 17.47 14.14 47.88
N GLU A 516 17.00 13.62 49.03
CA GLU A 516 15.88 14.23 49.77
C GLU A 516 16.18 15.66 50.26
N ARG A 517 17.42 15.94 50.72
CA ARG A 517 17.82 17.30 51.09
C ARG A 517 17.80 18.26 49.89
N LYS A 518 18.30 17.83 48.72
CA LYS A 518 18.22 18.61 47.48
C LYS A 518 16.78 18.81 47.01
N LEU A 519 15.89 17.83 47.25
CA LEU A 519 14.47 17.93 46.92
C LEU A 519 13.69 18.85 47.88
N LYS A 520 14.13 19.00 49.13
CA LYS A 520 13.57 19.94 50.12
C LYS A 520 14.02 21.39 49.87
N GLN A 521 15.14 21.61 49.18
CA GLN A 521 15.62 22.96 48.81
C GLN A 521 14.83 23.60 47.65
N LEU A 522 14.09 22.81 46.86
CA LEU A 522 13.22 23.32 45.80
C LEU A 522 11.82 23.63 46.38
N GLN A 523 11.66 24.85 46.89
CA GLN A 523 10.40 25.37 47.42
C GLN A 523 9.35 25.55 46.31
N LEU A 524 8.46 24.57 46.14
CA LEU A 524 7.18 24.72 45.44
C LEU A 524 6.06 24.11 46.30
N PRO A 525 4.93 24.81 46.52
CA PRO A 525 3.90 24.41 47.48
C PRO A 525 3.20 23.11 47.06
N LYS A 526 3.45 22.04 47.83
CA LYS A 526 3.08 20.64 47.54
C LYS A 526 1.60 20.22 47.66
N PRO A 527 0.64 20.91 48.31
CA PRO A 527 -0.61 20.23 48.64
C PRO A 527 -1.67 20.15 47.53
N LYS A 528 -1.52 20.85 46.39
CA LYS A 528 -2.58 20.89 45.35
C LYS A 528 -2.30 20.07 44.09
N LEU A 529 -1.04 19.70 43.83
CA LEU A 529 -0.62 19.03 42.60
C LEU A 529 -1.23 17.62 42.40
N PRO A 530 -1.33 16.75 43.43
CA PRO A 530 -1.92 15.41 43.28
C PRO A 530 -3.42 15.46 42.96
N PHE A 531 -4.12 16.46 43.49
CA PHE A 531 -5.55 16.65 43.25
C PHE A 531 -5.83 17.06 41.80
N PHE A 532 -5.06 18.01 41.27
CA PHE A 532 -5.17 18.40 39.86
C PHE A 532 -4.76 17.26 38.93
N ALA A 533 -3.69 16.52 39.24
CA ALA A 533 -3.27 15.36 38.44
C ALA A 533 -4.37 14.28 38.37
N ARG A 534 -5.03 13.97 39.49
CA ARG A 534 -6.16 13.04 39.53
C ARG A 534 -7.37 13.55 38.76
N ARG A 535 -7.68 14.85 38.87
CA ARG A 535 -8.78 15.49 38.13
C ARG A 535 -8.52 15.48 36.62
N TRP A 536 -7.30 15.79 36.19
CA TRP A 536 -6.86 15.72 34.80
C TRP A 536 -6.89 14.30 34.26
N ALA A 537 -6.41 13.30 35.01
CA ALA A 537 -6.49 11.90 34.59
C ALA A 537 -7.95 11.41 34.42
N LYS A 538 -8.87 11.91 35.25
CA LYS A 538 -10.31 11.59 35.16
C LYS A 538 -10.98 12.27 33.97
N LEU A 539 -10.63 13.52 33.68
CA LEU A 539 -11.09 14.26 32.50
C LEU A 539 -10.52 13.69 31.19
N ASP A 540 -9.24 13.31 31.17
CA ASP A 540 -8.58 12.66 30.05
C ASP A 540 -9.21 11.29 29.73
N ARG A 541 -9.55 10.50 30.76
CA ARG A 541 -10.35 9.26 30.56
C ARG A 541 -11.71 9.54 29.95
N LYS A 542 -12.48 10.48 30.50
CA LYS A 542 -13.80 10.83 29.97
C LYS A 542 -13.73 11.34 28.53
N LEU A 543 -12.72 12.15 28.20
CA LEU A 543 -12.50 12.66 26.85
C LEU A 543 -12.10 11.53 25.89
N LYS A 544 -11.24 10.60 26.32
CA LYS A 544 -10.89 9.41 25.53
C LYS A 544 -12.09 8.48 25.31
N ASP A 545 -12.95 8.31 26.32
CA ASP A 545 -14.18 7.53 26.21
C ASP A 545 -15.18 8.20 25.25
N ALA A 546 -15.31 9.53 25.29
CA ALA A 546 -16.13 10.30 24.34
C ALA A 546 -15.58 10.22 22.91
N ILE A 547 -14.27 10.43 22.71
CA ILE A 547 -13.60 10.30 21.40
C ILE A 547 -13.73 8.87 20.86
N SER A 548 -13.66 7.84 21.72
CA SER A 548 -13.87 6.45 21.32
C SER A 548 -15.32 6.15 20.92
N SER A 549 -16.28 6.92 21.45
CA SER A 549 -17.70 6.82 21.09
C SER A 549 -17.98 7.49 19.75
N TYR A 550 -17.38 8.65 19.48
CA TYR A 550 -17.48 9.32 18.17
C TYR A 550 -16.72 8.60 17.05
N ARG A 551 -15.53 8.01 17.32
CA ARG A 551 -14.83 7.17 16.33
C ARG A 551 -15.55 5.88 15.97
N ARG A 552 -16.54 5.45 16.77
CA ARG A 552 -17.40 4.30 16.44
C ARG A 552 -18.43 4.64 15.36
N LEU A 553 -18.76 5.93 15.17
CA LEU A 553 -19.75 6.38 14.19
C LEU A 553 -19.13 6.68 12.80
N SER A 554 -17.85 7.05 12.74
CA SER A 554 -17.21 7.58 11.50
C SER A 554 -16.63 6.56 10.52
N SER A 555 -16.77 5.26 10.79
CA SER A 555 -16.28 4.22 9.87
C SER A 555 -17.45 3.59 9.10
N PRO A 556 -17.44 3.60 7.75
CA PRO A 556 -18.51 3.03 6.93
C PRO A 556 -18.81 1.54 7.20
N ILE A 557 -17.88 0.83 7.84
CA ILE A 557 -18.03 -0.58 8.19
C ILE A 557 -18.75 -0.79 9.54
N GLN A 558 -18.87 0.25 10.37
CA GLN A 558 -19.60 0.23 11.64
C GLN A 558 -21.06 0.68 11.51
N SER A 559 -21.42 1.35 10.40
CA SER A 559 -22.81 1.67 10.02
C SER A 559 -23.54 0.54 9.29
N LEU A 560 -22.83 -0.54 8.95
CA LEU A 560 -23.43 -1.70 8.30
C LEU A 560 -24.27 -2.51 9.31
N PRO A 561 -25.48 -2.94 8.93
CA PRO A 561 -26.25 -3.90 9.71
C PRO A 561 -25.43 -5.17 9.99
N ASN A 562 -25.71 -5.82 11.12
CA ASN A 562 -24.98 -7.01 11.55
C ASN A 562 -25.10 -8.16 10.52
N GLU A 563 -26.20 -8.18 9.78
CA GLU A 563 -26.50 -9.13 8.71
C GLU A 563 -25.53 -8.95 7.54
N ILE A 564 -25.30 -7.70 7.11
CA ILE A 564 -24.37 -7.39 6.02
C ILE A 564 -22.93 -7.64 6.45
N LEU A 565 -22.58 -7.30 7.70
CA LEU A 565 -21.27 -7.64 8.26
C LEU A 565 -21.03 -9.15 8.32
N CYS A 566 -22.06 -9.93 8.65
CA CYS A 566 -21.99 -11.39 8.65
C CYS A 566 -21.72 -11.94 7.25
N GLU A 567 -22.42 -11.45 6.22
CA GLU A 567 -22.19 -11.85 4.82
C GLU A 567 -20.80 -11.46 4.32
N ILE A 568 -20.32 -10.27 4.69
CA ILE A 568 -18.94 -9.84 4.39
C ILE A 568 -17.94 -10.80 5.06
N PHE A 569 -18.12 -11.13 6.34
CA PHE A 569 -17.24 -12.08 7.03
C PHE A 569 -17.28 -13.45 6.38
N ALA A 570 -18.47 -13.93 5.96
CA ALA A 570 -18.62 -15.19 5.25
C ALA A 570 -17.84 -15.19 3.93
N HIS A 571 -17.92 -14.09 3.17
CA HIS A 571 -17.18 -13.93 1.91
C HIS A 571 -15.65 -13.87 2.13
N CYS A 572 -15.19 -13.11 3.12
CA CYS A 572 -13.75 -13.03 3.45
C CYS A 572 -13.19 -14.40 3.88
N VAL A 573 -13.95 -15.14 4.69
CA VAL A 573 -13.56 -16.49 5.11
C VAL A 573 -13.62 -17.47 3.93
N ALA A 574 -14.52 -17.28 2.96
CA ALA A 574 -14.61 -18.11 1.76
C ALA A 574 -13.45 -17.88 0.78
N GLN A 575 -13.11 -16.63 0.44
CA GLN A 575 -12.03 -16.32 -0.52
C GLN A 575 -10.66 -16.87 -0.10
N GLN A 576 -10.35 -16.87 1.20
CA GLN A 576 -9.04 -17.38 1.65
C GLN A 576 -8.95 -18.90 1.72
N LYS A 577 -10.07 -19.64 1.76
CA LYS A 577 -10.07 -21.12 1.69
C LYS A 577 -9.43 -21.65 0.41
N GLU A 578 -9.38 -20.85 -0.67
CA GLU A 578 -8.77 -21.22 -1.94
C GLU A 578 -7.25 -20.99 -2.01
N THR A 579 -6.68 -20.21 -1.07
CA THR A 579 -5.29 -19.73 -1.18
C THR A 579 -4.24 -20.52 -0.40
N ASN A 580 -4.59 -21.64 0.26
CA ASN A 580 -3.71 -22.48 1.11
C ASN A 580 -2.86 -21.75 2.19
N ASN A 581 -2.99 -20.42 2.32
CA ASN A 581 -2.26 -19.62 3.29
C ASN A 581 -2.93 -19.70 4.66
N LEU A 582 -2.35 -20.52 5.52
CA LEU A 582 -2.78 -20.88 6.88
C LEU A 582 -2.70 -19.74 7.93
N SER A 583 -3.02 -18.51 7.53
CA SER A 583 -3.14 -17.39 8.48
C SER A 583 -4.61 -17.08 8.76
N PHE A 584 -5.11 -17.71 9.82
CA PHE A 584 -6.49 -17.72 10.29
C PHE A 584 -7.16 -16.33 10.29
N PRO A 585 -8.13 -16.07 9.39
CA PRO A 585 -8.74 -14.75 9.22
C PRO A 585 -9.83 -14.47 10.24
N LEU A 586 -10.62 -15.49 10.61
CA LEU A 586 -11.76 -15.32 11.52
C LEU A 586 -11.35 -14.83 12.92
N LEU A 587 -10.21 -15.32 13.43
CA LEU A 587 -9.66 -14.84 14.70
C LEU A 587 -9.17 -13.39 14.57
N ARG A 588 -8.53 -13.03 13.44
CA ARG A 588 -8.17 -11.64 13.15
C ARG A 588 -9.40 -10.73 13.07
N LEU A 589 -10.49 -11.18 12.45
CA LEU A 589 -11.76 -10.45 12.39
C LEU A 589 -12.34 -10.20 13.80
N ILE A 590 -12.23 -11.19 14.69
CA ILE A 590 -12.70 -11.10 16.08
C ILE A 590 -11.78 -10.23 16.96
N ASP A 591 -10.55 -10.03 16.55
CA ASP A 591 -9.57 -9.19 17.23
C ASP A 591 -9.66 -7.70 16.82
N VAL A 592 -10.41 -7.37 15.75
CA VAL A 592 -10.55 -5.98 15.29
C VAL A 592 -11.29 -5.10 16.29
N CYS A 593 -12.53 -5.45 16.66
CA CYS A 593 -13.33 -4.66 17.60
C CYS A 593 -14.41 -5.51 18.30
N ALA A 594 -15.03 -4.92 19.34
CA ALA A 594 -16.06 -5.61 20.13
C ALA A 594 -17.34 -5.94 19.33
N GLN A 595 -17.74 -5.09 18.36
CA GLN A 595 -18.90 -5.33 17.49
C GLN A 595 -18.66 -6.52 16.57
N TRP A 596 -17.51 -6.56 15.89
CA TRP A 596 -17.13 -7.67 15.00
C TRP A 596 -17.04 -8.99 15.75
N ARG A 597 -16.47 -8.96 16.96
CA ARG A 597 -16.47 -10.12 17.87
C ARG A 597 -17.87 -10.61 18.21
N ARG A 598 -18.81 -9.69 18.45
CA ARG A 598 -20.21 -10.03 18.78
C ARG A 598 -20.94 -10.61 17.57
N VAL A 599 -20.81 -9.99 16.39
CA VAL A 599 -21.40 -10.45 15.12
C VAL A 599 -20.85 -11.82 14.73
N ALA A 600 -19.52 -11.99 14.80
CA ALA A 600 -18.88 -13.27 14.50
C ALA A 600 -19.31 -14.37 15.48
N ARG A 601 -19.42 -14.09 16.78
CA ARG A 601 -19.86 -15.10 17.78
C ARG A 601 -21.36 -15.44 17.70
N SER A 602 -22.20 -14.51 17.26
CA SER A 602 -23.64 -14.75 17.09
C SER A 602 -23.98 -15.52 15.81
N SER A 603 -23.01 -15.66 14.89
CA SER A 603 -23.19 -16.31 13.59
C SER A 603 -22.46 -17.67 13.58
N PRO A 604 -23.13 -18.78 13.98
CA PRO A 604 -22.49 -20.08 14.15
C PRO A 604 -21.97 -20.68 12.83
N THR A 605 -22.54 -20.27 11.69
CA THR A 605 -22.14 -20.68 10.34
C THR A 605 -20.70 -20.27 9.98
N LEU A 606 -20.19 -19.17 10.54
CA LEU A 606 -18.82 -18.71 10.32
C LEU A 606 -17.78 -19.66 10.96
N TRP A 607 -18.19 -20.46 11.95
CA TRP A 607 -17.33 -21.36 12.72
C TRP A 607 -17.37 -22.80 12.23
N ASN A 608 -18.02 -23.06 11.09
CA ASN A 608 -18.22 -24.40 10.56
C ASN A 608 -16.92 -25.10 10.08
N HIS A 609 -15.84 -24.35 9.85
CA HIS A 609 -14.58 -24.89 9.36
C HIS A 609 -13.54 -24.93 10.48
N ILE A 610 -13.08 -26.13 10.83
CA ILE A 610 -12.05 -26.37 11.85
C ILE A 610 -10.78 -26.79 11.12
N SER A 611 -9.69 -26.05 11.32
CA SER A 611 -8.38 -26.40 10.75
C SER A 611 -7.38 -26.66 11.87
N VAL A 612 -6.95 -27.91 11.99
CA VAL A 612 -5.92 -28.37 12.93
C VAL A 612 -4.62 -28.49 12.16
N VAL A 613 -3.89 -27.37 12.05
CA VAL A 613 -2.63 -27.32 11.32
C VAL A 613 -1.53 -26.68 12.15
N TYR A 614 -0.39 -27.36 12.20
CA TYR A 614 0.79 -26.93 12.96
C TYR A 614 1.65 -25.97 12.11
N PRO A 615 1.90 -24.75 12.59
CA PRO A 615 2.69 -23.77 11.84
C PRO A 615 4.16 -24.20 11.72
N HIS A 616 4.71 -24.03 10.53
CA HIS A 616 6.14 -24.18 10.24
C HIS A 616 6.96 -23.16 11.06
N GLU A 617 7.98 -23.60 11.80
CA GLU A 617 9.04 -22.68 12.26
C GLU A 617 9.86 -22.25 11.05
N ASN A 618 9.39 -21.23 10.34
CA ASN A 618 10.05 -20.70 9.15
C ASN A 618 11.24 -19.85 9.59
N LYS A 619 12.43 -20.45 9.69
CA LYS A 619 13.69 -19.72 9.95
C LYS A 619 14.09 -18.76 8.82
N ALA A 620 13.36 -18.70 7.70
CA ALA A 620 13.73 -17.90 6.53
C ALA A 620 12.87 -16.65 6.26
N ASN A 621 11.73 -16.42 6.94
CA ASN A 621 10.87 -15.27 6.67
C ASN A 621 10.50 -14.49 7.94
N ASN A 622 11.49 -13.81 8.51
CA ASN A 622 11.28 -12.81 9.57
C ASN A 622 11.05 -11.39 8.98
N ARG A 623 10.28 -11.30 7.89
CA ARG A 623 9.78 -10.04 7.32
C ARG A 623 8.32 -10.24 6.93
N SER A 624 7.45 -9.44 7.53
CA SER A 624 5.99 -9.38 7.35
C SER A 624 5.15 -10.36 8.20
N LEU A 625 4.98 -10.03 9.48
CA LEU A 625 3.71 -10.19 10.19
C LEU A 625 3.66 -9.11 11.28
N SER A 626 2.69 -8.21 11.14
CA SER A 626 2.48 -7.04 11.97
C SER A 626 2.11 -7.40 13.43
N PRO A 627 2.57 -6.61 14.43
CA PRO A 627 2.33 -6.86 15.84
C PRO A 627 1.15 -6.05 16.38
N TRP A 628 -0.10 -6.54 16.29
CA TRP A 628 -1.22 -6.00 17.09
C TRP A 628 -2.26 -7.07 17.42
N THR A 629 -2.04 -7.78 18.52
CA THR A 629 -3.08 -8.21 19.46
C THR A 629 -2.58 -7.82 20.84
N SER A 630 -3.31 -6.94 21.51
CA SER A 630 -2.99 -6.37 22.81
C SER A 630 -2.92 -7.43 23.91
N GLN A 631 -1.79 -7.41 24.63
CA GLN A 631 -1.65 -7.68 26.07
C GLN A 631 -2.49 -8.82 26.67
N GLU A 632 -1.91 -10.02 26.66
CA GLU A 632 -1.62 -10.69 27.92
C GLU A 632 -0.11 -10.58 28.17
N PRO A 633 0.36 -10.51 29.42
CA PRO A 633 1.75 -10.26 29.72
C PRO A 633 2.58 -11.41 29.15
N ARG A 634 3.49 -11.11 28.21
CA ARG A 634 4.65 -11.95 27.98
C ARG A 634 5.51 -11.89 29.25
N ALA A 635 5.12 -12.70 30.24
CA ALA A 635 6.08 -13.47 31.01
C ALA A 635 7.14 -13.98 30.03
N LYS A 636 8.38 -14.13 30.51
CA LYS A 636 9.35 -15.00 29.84
C LYS A 636 8.65 -16.32 29.56
N VAL A 637 8.10 -16.49 28.35
CA VAL A 637 7.60 -17.78 27.91
C VAL A 637 8.89 -18.56 27.78
N HIS A 638 9.06 -19.42 28.78
CA HIS A 638 10.05 -20.46 28.80
C HIS A 638 10.06 -21.13 27.43
N ARG A 639 11.20 -21.71 27.05
CA ARG A 639 11.27 -22.64 25.91
C ARG A 639 10.42 -23.92 26.11
N ASP A 640 9.36 -23.85 26.93
CA ASP A 640 8.54 -24.96 27.42
C ASP A 640 7.05 -24.84 27.06
N SER A 641 6.59 -23.80 26.34
CA SER A 641 5.18 -23.74 25.94
C SER A 641 4.91 -24.64 24.73
N ASP A 642 4.35 -25.83 24.97
CA ASP A 642 3.95 -26.82 23.96
C ASP A 642 3.20 -26.15 22.78
N PRO A 643 3.72 -26.22 21.53
CA PRO A 643 3.15 -25.55 20.35
C PRO A 643 1.73 -26.05 19.99
N ILE A 644 1.31 -27.15 20.60
CA ILE A 644 0.02 -27.82 20.42
C ILE A 644 -1.13 -27.07 21.11
N THR A 645 -0.86 -26.46 22.28
CA THR A 645 -1.86 -25.79 23.13
C THR A 645 -2.67 -24.69 22.41
N PRO A 646 -2.07 -23.77 21.63
CA PRO A 646 -2.84 -22.74 20.92
C PRO A 646 -3.72 -23.31 19.79
N THR A 647 -3.28 -24.36 19.10
CA THR A 647 -4.07 -25.00 18.02
C THR A 647 -5.29 -25.72 18.60
N ILE A 648 -5.11 -26.47 19.69
CA ILE A 648 -6.21 -27.13 20.41
C ILE A 648 -7.21 -26.09 20.93
N ARG A 649 -6.74 -25.01 21.58
CA ARG A 649 -7.62 -23.96 22.11
C ARG A 649 -8.49 -23.32 21.02
N ARG A 650 -7.93 -23.13 19.82
CA ARG A 650 -8.66 -22.57 18.67
C ARG A 650 -9.70 -23.54 18.14
N ALA A 651 -9.35 -24.81 17.97
CA ALA A 651 -10.30 -25.82 17.53
C ALA A 651 -11.47 -25.96 18.51
N LEU A 652 -11.20 -25.94 19.81
CA LEU A 652 -12.24 -25.90 20.86
C LEU A 652 -13.12 -24.66 20.76
N GLN A 653 -12.56 -23.50 20.43
CA GLN A 653 -13.33 -22.28 20.22
C GLN A 653 -14.26 -22.36 19.00
N HIS A 654 -13.81 -22.97 17.91
CA HIS A 654 -14.67 -23.23 16.74
C HIS A 654 -15.80 -24.20 17.08
N LEU A 655 -15.50 -25.30 17.78
CA LEU A 655 -16.50 -26.26 18.24
C LEU A 655 -17.57 -25.57 19.11
N ARG A 656 -17.14 -24.77 20.09
CA ARG A 656 -18.05 -24.05 21.00
C ARG A 656 -18.95 -23.06 20.26
N ASN A 657 -18.42 -22.29 19.32
CA ASN A 657 -19.17 -21.23 18.65
C ASN A 657 -20.04 -21.75 17.48
N SER A 658 -19.73 -22.92 16.93
CA SER A 658 -20.56 -23.56 15.90
C SER A 658 -21.92 -24.06 16.41
N GLY A 659 -22.12 -24.09 17.74
CA GLY A 659 -23.33 -24.64 18.37
C GLY A 659 -23.46 -26.16 18.12
N PRO A 660 -24.64 -26.76 18.40
CA PRO A 660 -24.85 -28.20 18.23
C PRO A 660 -25.38 -28.62 16.84
N VAL A 661 -25.93 -27.69 16.04
CA VAL A 661 -26.70 -28.03 14.83
C VAL A 661 -25.90 -27.88 13.53
N VAL A 662 -24.92 -26.98 13.48
CA VAL A 662 -24.24 -26.62 12.21
C VAL A 662 -23.33 -27.76 11.73
N PRO A 663 -23.37 -28.15 10.43
CA PRO A 663 -22.47 -29.16 9.88
C PRO A 663 -21.03 -28.66 9.87
N LEU A 664 -20.07 -29.54 10.16
CA LEU A 664 -18.66 -29.19 10.33
C LEU A 664 -17.81 -29.67 9.15
N SER A 665 -16.87 -28.83 8.72
CA SER A 665 -15.79 -29.18 7.81
C SER A 665 -14.49 -29.21 8.59
N VAL A 666 -13.89 -30.38 8.72
CA VAL A 666 -12.66 -30.57 9.48
C VAL A 666 -11.51 -30.76 8.50
N HIS A 667 -10.52 -29.88 8.57
CA HIS A 667 -9.24 -30.03 7.93
C HIS A 667 -8.17 -30.30 8.99
N TRP A 668 -7.36 -31.31 8.74
CA TRP A 668 -6.31 -31.75 9.63
C TRP A 668 -5.07 -31.99 8.80
N GLY A 669 -3.98 -31.31 9.10
CA GLY A 669 -2.71 -31.64 8.48
C GLY A 669 -1.53 -30.94 9.16
N GLN A 670 -0.33 -31.47 9.01
CA GLN A 670 0.91 -30.74 9.32
C GLN A 670 1.45 -30.13 8.03
N ASP A 671 2.17 -29.00 8.05
CA ASP A 671 2.69 -28.38 6.82
C ASP A 671 4.14 -28.79 6.48
N SER A 672 4.91 -29.34 7.42
CA SER A 672 6.31 -29.78 7.19
C SER A 672 6.66 -31.10 7.89
N ALA A 673 7.52 -31.90 7.25
CA ALA A 673 8.06 -33.17 7.76
C ALA A 673 8.97 -33.01 9.01
N VAL A 674 9.28 -31.78 9.42
CA VAL A 674 10.34 -31.48 10.41
C VAL A 674 9.85 -31.57 11.86
N THR A 675 8.53 -31.60 12.13
CA THR A 675 7.99 -31.54 13.51
C THR A 675 7.50 -32.87 14.09
N ALA A 676 7.78 -34.01 13.44
CA ALA A 676 7.34 -35.33 13.88
C ALA A 676 7.92 -35.81 15.23
N LYS A 677 8.92 -35.12 15.81
CA LYS A 677 9.64 -35.60 17.00
C LYS A 677 9.19 -35.04 18.35
N PHE A 678 8.22 -34.13 18.39
CA PHE A 678 7.90 -33.38 19.63
C PHE A 678 6.39 -33.18 19.87
N VAL A 679 5.60 -34.26 19.81
CA VAL A 679 4.22 -34.23 20.31
C VAL A 679 4.14 -35.10 21.56
N LYS A 680 3.88 -34.50 22.73
CA LYS A 680 3.45 -35.25 23.92
C LYS A 680 2.11 -35.92 23.59
N GLU A 681 2.11 -37.24 23.46
CA GLU A 681 0.97 -38.09 23.03
C GLU A 681 -0.34 -37.85 23.80
N VAL A 682 -0.27 -37.37 25.05
CA VAL A 682 -1.43 -37.24 25.95
C VAL A 682 -2.39 -36.10 25.58
N HIS A 683 -1.90 -34.93 25.16
CA HIS A 683 -2.79 -33.79 24.85
C HIS A 683 -3.47 -33.94 23.49
N TYR A 684 -2.81 -34.61 22.56
CA TYR A 684 -3.33 -34.91 21.23
C TYR A 684 -4.48 -35.94 21.30
N SER A 685 -4.31 -36.98 22.11
CA SER A 685 -5.31 -38.04 22.27
C SER A 685 -6.62 -37.55 22.91
N LEU A 686 -6.56 -36.72 23.96
CA LEU A 686 -7.73 -36.09 24.58
C LEU A 686 -8.48 -35.16 23.62
N PHE A 687 -7.75 -34.38 22.81
CA PHE A 687 -8.36 -33.51 21.81
C PHE A 687 -9.04 -34.28 20.68
N LEU A 688 -8.43 -35.39 20.26
CA LEU A 688 -9.00 -36.34 19.31
C LEU A 688 -10.37 -36.85 19.76
N ASP A 689 -10.48 -37.28 21.02
CA ASP A 689 -11.72 -37.82 21.57
C ASP A 689 -12.82 -36.74 21.56
N MET A 690 -12.50 -35.49 21.93
CA MET A 690 -13.45 -34.37 21.88
C MET A 690 -13.92 -34.03 20.46
N LEU A 691 -13.05 -34.16 19.46
CA LEU A 691 -13.43 -33.93 18.05
C LEU A 691 -14.34 -35.04 17.53
N LEU A 692 -13.98 -36.30 17.82
CA LEU A 692 -14.73 -37.48 17.39
C LEU A 692 -16.11 -37.59 18.05
N GLU A 693 -16.29 -37.06 19.27
CA GLU A 693 -17.62 -36.95 19.92
C GLU A 693 -18.62 -36.10 19.10
N ARG A 694 -18.14 -35.31 18.13
CA ARG A 694 -18.94 -34.46 17.24
C ARG A 694 -18.89 -34.92 15.78
N SER A 695 -18.36 -36.12 15.51
CA SER A 695 -18.22 -36.75 14.18
C SER A 695 -19.54 -36.84 13.40
N ALA A 696 -20.66 -37.04 14.10
CA ALA A 696 -21.98 -37.13 13.46
C ALA A 696 -22.40 -35.88 12.67
N ARG A 697 -21.78 -34.72 12.97
CA ARG A 697 -22.04 -33.44 12.30
C ARG A 697 -21.09 -33.17 11.13
N TRP A 698 -20.08 -34.01 10.91
CA TRP A 698 -19.06 -33.73 9.91
C TRP A 698 -19.65 -33.91 8.51
N GLY A 699 -19.60 -32.87 7.69
CA GLY A 699 -19.99 -32.88 6.28
C GLY A 699 -18.81 -33.07 5.34
N SER A 700 -17.62 -32.61 5.75
CA SER A 700 -16.36 -32.74 5.01
C SER A 700 -15.21 -33.03 5.97
N LEU A 701 -14.37 -33.99 5.62
CA LEU A 701 -13.18 -34.35 6.36
C LEU A 701 -11.98 -34.37 5.41
N SER A 702 -10.94 -33.61 5.76
CA SER A 702 -9.68 -33.57 5.03
C SER A 702 -8.53 -33.86 5.99
N VAL A 703 -7.74 -34.89 5.70
CA VAL A 703 -6.71 -35.42 6.58
C VAL A 703 -5.38 -35.48 5.83
N ALA A 704 -4.32 -34.95 6.42
CA ALA A 704 -2.95 -34.97 5.92
C ALA A 704 -1.98 -35.37 7.03
N LEU A 705 -1.99 -36.66 7.37
CA LEU A 705 -1.29 -37.24 8.53
C LEU A 705 -0.19 -38.21 8.08
N ASN A 706 0.74 -38.50 9.00
CA ASN A 706 1.63 -39.65 8.85
C ASN A 706 0.92 -40.97 9.25
N ILE A 707 1.59 -42.11 9.04
CA ILE A 707 0.96 -43.42 9.25
C ILE A 707 0.61 -43.73 10.71
N ASP A 708 1.45 -43.31 11.65
CA ASP A 708 1.25 -43.59 13.08
C ASP A 708 0.09 -42.72 13.63
N GLU A 709 0.02 -41.44 13.23
CA GLU A 709 -1.09 -40.54 13.56
C GLU A 709 -2.41 -40.99 12.94
N PHE A 710 -2.36 -41.49 11.70
CA PHE A 710 -3.53 -42.03 11.01
C PHE A 710 -4.03 -43.31 11.69
N SER A 711 -3.11 -44.20 12.10
CA SER A 711 -3.45 -45.42 12.83
C SER A 711 -4.09 -45.11 14.19
N ALA A 712 -3.55 -44.14 14.92
CA ALA A 712 -4.14 -43.67 16.19
C ALA A 712 -5.53 -43.02 15.99
N PHE A 713 -5.72 -42.29 14.89
CA PHE A 713 -7.03 -41.77 14.51
C PHE A 713 -8.03 -42.89 14.20
N LEU A 714 -7.62 -43.90 13.44
CA LEU A 714 -8.47 -45.04 13.09
C LEU A 714 -8.90 -45.84 14.30
N GLU A 715 -7.98 -46.15 15.21
CA GLU A 715 -8.28 -46.90 16.42
C GLU A 715 -9.40 -46.21 17.24
N LYS A 716 -9.40 -44.88 17.27
CA LYS A 716 -10.42 -44.08 17.95
C LYS A 716 -11.70 -43.94 17.13
N ALA A 717 -11.60 -43.81 15.80
CA ALA A 717 -12.75 -43.70 14.91
C ALA A 717 -13.58 -44.99 14.85
N CYS A 718 -12.96 -46.15 15.06
CA CYS A 718 -13.62 -47.45 15.11
C CYS A 718 -14.25 -47.78 16.47
N ARG A 719 -14.19 -46.88 17.47
CA ARG A 719 -14.78 -47.13 18.79
C ARG A 719 -16.31 -47.09 18.71
N PRO A 720 -17.02 -47.95 19.46
CA PRO A 720 -18.48 -47.93 19.51
C PRO A 720 -18.99 -46.57 20.02
N GLY A 721 -19.89 -45.95 19.25
CA GLY A 721 -20.46 -44.62 19.53
C GLY A 721 -19.91 -43.47 18.67
N VAL A 722 -18.97 -43.74 17.77
CA VAL A 722 -18.47 -42.77 16.77
C VAL A 722 -19.04 -43.11 15.39
N ASP A 723 -19.98 -42.29 14.91
CA ASP A 723 -20.63 -42.49 13.61
C ASP A 723 -20.44 -41.27 12.70
N PHE A 724 -20.41 -41.51 11.38
CA PHE A 724 -20.24 -40.47 10.35
C PHE A 724 -21.43 -40.39 9.37
N PRO A 725 -22.69 -40.29 9.83
CA PRO A 725 -23.89 -40.36 8.97
C PRO A 725 -23.99 -39.23 7.94
N ASN A 726 -23.37 -38.07 8.20
CA ASN A 726 -23.49 -36.88 7.35
C ASN A 726 -22.26 -36.61 6.48
N LEU A 727 -21.22 -37.44 6.57
CA LEU A 727 -19.96 -37.19 5.89
C LEU A 727 -20.08 -37.46 4.38
N ARG A 728 -20.02 -36.39 3.57
CA ARG A 728 -20.19 -36.45 2.12
C ARG A 728 -18.89 -36.32 1.36
N VAL A 729 -17.90 -35.63 1.93
CA VAL A 729 -16.61 -35.33 1.30
C VAL A 729 -15.48 -35.85 2.18
N PHE A 730 -14.64 -36.73 1.62
CA PHE A 730 -13.45 -37.23 2.28
C PHE A 730 -12.21 -36.97 1.41
N LYS A 731 -11.19 -36.33 1.98
CA LYS A 731 -9.91 -36.04 1.33
C LYS A 731 -8.77 -36.56 2.21
N ALA A 732 -8.00 -37.50 1.73
CA ALA A 732 -6.81 -38.00 2.42
C ALA A 732 -5.55 -37.68 1.63
N ARG A 733 -4.50 -37.24 2.33
CA ARG A 733 -3.15 -37.06 1.80
C ARG A 733 -2.16 -37.72 2.76
N SER A 734 -1.40 -38.69 2.28
CA SER A 734 -0.31 -39.23 3.10
C SER A 734 0.92 -38.31 3.05
N ARG A 735 1.64 -38.25 4.18
CA ARG A 735 2.98 -37.66 4.29
C ARG A 735 3.96 -38.73 4.78
N VAL A 736 4.87 -39.15 3.91
CA VAL A 736 5.98 -40.05 4.26
C VAL A 736 7.23 -39.22 4.58
N PRO A 737 7.82 -39.33 5.79
CA PRO A 737 9.13 -38.75 6.09
C PRO A 737 10.21 -39.33 5.18
N TYR A 738 11.14 -38.49 4.69
CA TYR A 738 12.27 -38.98 3.89
C TYR A 738 13.09 -40.03 4.68
N GLY A 739 13.15 -41.26 4.17
CA GLY A 739 14.05 -42.32 4.67
C GLY A 739 13.42 -43.40 5.56
N GLU A 740 12.11 -43.39 5.81
CA GLU A 740 11.44 -44.48 6.54
C GLU A 740 10.93 -45.62 5.63
N PRO A 741 10.88 -46.87 6.15
CA PRO A 741 10.37 -48.03 5.42
C PRO A 741 8.85 -47.93 5.18
N TRP A 742 8.43 -48.35 3.99
CA TRP A 742 7.04 -48.30 3.51
C TRP A 742 6.09 -49.13 4.36
N ARG A 743 4.95 -48.56 4.75
CA ARG A 743 3.84 -49.26 5.41
C ARG A 743 2.53 -48.87 4.69
N PRO A 744 1.61 -49.82 4.41
CA PRO A 744 0.35 -49.52 3.72
C PRO A 744 -0.56 -48.68 4.63
N PHE A 745 -1.17 -47.63 4.07
CA PHE A 745 -2.21 -46.87 4.78
C PHE A 745 -3.54 -47.62 4.68
N PRO A 746 -4.20 -47.96 5.81
CA PRO A 746 -5.47 -48.69 5.83
C PRO A 746 -6.66 -47.76 5.52
N TYR A 747 -6.71 -47.24 4.29
CA TYR A 747 -7.81 -46.39 3.81
C TYR A 747 -9.13 -47.15 3.73
N ASP A 748 -9.08 -48.42 3.34
CA ASP A 748 -10.20 -49.34 3.25
C ASP A 748 -11.07 -49.33 4.53
N ARG A 749 -10.45 -49.56 5.69
CA ARG A 749 -11.14 -49.60 6.98
C ARG A 749 -11.80 -48.28 7.37
N LEU A 750 -11.23 -47.15 6.92
CA LEU A 750 -11.75 -45.83 7.24
C LEU A 750 -12.97 -45.48 6.41
N ILE A 751 -12.89 -45.72 5.10
CA ILE A 751 -13.90 -45.23 4.16
C ILE A 751 -15.19 -46.06 4.30
N ASP A 752 -15.10 -47.32 4.74
CA ASP A 752 -16.25 -48.14 5.09
C ASP A 752 -17.11 -47.55 6.24
N LEU A 753 -16.53 -46.67 7.08
CA LEU A 753 -17.25 -45.95 8.14
C LEU A 753 -18.14 -44.81 7.60
N PHE A 754 -18.09 -44.50 6.29
CA PHE A 754 -18.72 -43.31 5.69
C PHE A 754 -19.89 -43.65 4.74
N PRO A 755 -21.07 -44.01 5.27
CA PRO A 755 -22.20 -44.51 4.46
C PRO A 755 -22.86 -43.47 3.54
N ALA A 756 -22.58 -42.18 3.74
CA ALA A 756 -23.12 -41.06 2.96
C ALA A 756 -22.11 -40.43 1.98
N LEU A 757 -20.96 -41.08 1.75
CA LEU A 757 -19.87 -40.51 0.97
C LEU A 757 -20.27 -40.30 -0.51
N THR A 758 -19.99 -39.10 -1.02
CA THR A 758 -20.25 -38.70 -2.41
C THR A 758 -19.01 -38.24 -3.14
N HIS A 759 -18.00 -37.72 -2.42
CA HIS A 759 -16.73 -37.25 -2.98
C HIS A 759 -15.56 -37.87 -2.21
N LEU A 760 -14.70 -38.59 -2.93
CA LEU A 760 -13.51 -39.24 -2.41
C LEU A 760 -12.28 -38.67 -3.13
N ARG A 761 -11.29 -38.22 -2.36
CA ARG A 761 -9.97 -37.84 -2.86
C ARG A 761 -8.88 -38.49 -2.03
N ILE A 762 -7.96 -39.21 -2.67
CA ILE A 762 -6.81 -39.84 -2.02
C ILE A 762 -5.54 -39.41 -2.75
N GLU A 763 -4.57 -38.90 -2.00
CA GLU A 763 -3.23 -38.55 -2.46
C GLU A 763 -2.22 -39.33 -1.65
N ALA A 764 -1.75 -40.44 -2.19
CA ALA A 764 -0.96 -41.42 -1.49
C ALA A 764 0.46 -41.43 -2.08
N PHE A 765 1.46 -40.85 -1.41
CA PHE A 765 2.83 -40.80 -1.95
C PHE A 765 3.51 -42.17 -1.86
N ARG A 766 3.52 -42.94 -2.96
CA ARG A 766 4.17 -44.26 -3.06
C ARG A 766 3.61 -45.32 -2.09
N GLU A 767 2.29 -45.31 -1.87
CA GLU A 767 1.59 -46.27 -1.01
C GLU A 767 0.55 -47.06 -1.78
N SER A 768 0.27 -48.28 -1.32
CA SER A 768 -0.84 -49.08 -1.82
C SER A 768 -2.17 -48.59 -1.26
N VAL A 769 -3.15 -48.42 -2.16
CA VAL A 769 -4.54 -48.10 -1.82
C VAL A 769 -5.39 -49.28 -2.27
N SER A 770 -6.01 -49.99 -1.33
CA SER A 770 -7.01 -51.01 -1.61
C SER A 770 -8.41 -50.39 -1.52
N LEU A 771 -9.22 -50.59 -2.56
CA LEU A 771 -10.65 -50.30 -2.54
C LEU A 771 -11.38 -51.63 -2.69
N SER A 772 -12.07 -52.06 -1.64
CA SER A 772 -12.80 -53.33 -1.64
C SER A 772 -13.95 -53.34 -2.65
N ARG A 773 -14.32 -54.53 -3.14
CA ARG A 773 -15.53 -54.74 -3.94
C ARG A 773 -16.79 -54.39 -3.17
N ASP A 774 -16.81 -54.68 -1.86
CA ASP A 774 -17.96 -54.49 -0.97
C ASP A 774 -18.08 -53.05 -0.43
N PHE A 775 -17.34 -52.12 -1.03
CA PHE A 775 -17.36 -50.72 -0.65
C PHE A 775 -18.75 -50.12 -0.87
N ALA A 776 -19.53 -50.07 0.22
CA ALA A 776 -20.93 -49.67 0.23
C ALA A 776 -21.22 -48.31 -0.46
N PRO A 777 -20.32 -47.30 -0.40
CA PRO A 777 -20.54 -46.02 -1.05
C PRO A 777 -20.46 -46.02 -2.59
N TRP A 778 -20.05 -47.10 -3.28
CA TRP A 778 -19.99 -47.14 -4.75
C TRP A 778 -21.29 -46.68 -5.43
N SER A 779 -22.43 -47.00 -4.83
CA SER A 779 -23.77 -46.62 -5.30
C SER A 779 -24.11 -45.13 -5.16
N ARG A 780 -23.36 -44.39 -4.33
CA ARG A 780 -23.59 -42.96 -4.02
C ARG A 780 -22.42 -42.06 -4.41
N LEU A 781 -21.24 -42.64 -4.60
CA LEU A 781 -20.02 -41.93 -4.94
C LEU A 781 -20.15 -41.29 -6.32
N ARG A 782 -20.06 -39.96 -6.37
CA ARG A 782 -20.17 -39.15 -7.60
C ARG A 782 -18.82 -38.66 -8.10
N HIS A 783 -17.85 -38.45 -7.21
CA HIS A 783 -16.54 -37.92 -7.54
C HIS A 783 -15.45 -38.78 -6.89
N CYS A 784 -14.54 -39.31 -7.70
CA CYS A 784 -13.40 -40.10 -7.25
C CYS A 784 -12.11 -39.54 -7.84
N GLU A 785 -11.18 -39.16 -6.96
CA GLU A 785 -9.89 -38.58 -7.33
C GLU A 785 -8.77 -39.35 -6.63
N LEU A 786 -7.92 -40.04 -7.40
CA LEU A 786 -6.82 -40.85 -6.92
C LEU A 786 -5.51 -40.29 -7.47
N THR A 787 -4.57 -39.97 -6.60
CA THR A 787 -3.32 -39.33 -6.98
C THR A 787 -2.11 -39.98 -6.31
N LEU A 788 -1.02 -40.17 -7.06
CA LEU A 788 0.27 -40.74 -6.62
C LEU A 788 0.21 -42.18 -6.06
N CYS A 789 -0.96 -42.80 -6.02
CA CYS A 789 -1.18 -44.14 -5.46
C CYS A 789 -0.31 -45.18 -6.18
N GLN A 790 0.62 -45.84 -5.49
CA GLN A 790 1.41 -46.94 -6.03
C GLN A 790 0.92 -48.26 -5.42
N GLY A 791 -0.11 -48.84 -6.02
CA GLY A 791 -0.49 -50.22 -5.69
C GLY A 791 0.52 -51.20 -6.27
N THR A 792 0.88 -52.24 -5.49
CA THR A 792 1.20 -53.55 -6.05
C THR A 792 0.13 -53.92 -7.06
N GLU A 793 0.49 -54.69 -8.09
CA GLU A 793 -0.23 -54.90 -9.35
C GLU A 793 -1.71 -55.34 -9.27
N HIS A 794 -2.29 -55.49 -8.08
CA HIS A 794 -3.62 -56.01 -7.85
C HIS A 794 -4.36 -55.02 -6.93
N MET A 795 -5.41 -54.34 -7.43
CA MET A 795 -6.52 -54.07 -6.53
C MET A 795 -7.01 -55.44 -6.07
N ASP A 796 -7.01 -55.69 -4.75
CA ASP A 796 -7.57 -56.90 -4.17
C ASP A 796 -9.09 -56.92 -4.37
N PHE A 797 -9.52 -57.14 -5.61
CA PHE A 797 -10.85 -57.63 -5.94
C PHE A 797 -10.92 -59.15 -5.86
N ALA A 798 -9.81 -59.81 -5.48
CA ALA A 798 -9.72 -61.25 -5.34
C ALA A 798 -9.85 -61.64 -3.86
N PRO A 799 -10.44 -62.81 -3.59
CA PRO A 799 -9.55 -63.96 -3.62
C PRO A 799 -10.09 -65.01 -4.59
N ASP A 800 -9.15 -65.61 -5.31
CA ASP A 800 -9.30 -66.84 -6.08
C ASP A 800 -9.97 -66.77 -7.47
N THR A 801 -9.10 -66.98 -8.45
CA THR A 801 -9.34 -67.76 -9.67
C THR A 801 -10.30 -67.21 -10.72
N ARG A 802 -9.71 -66.90 -11.89
CA ARG A 802 -10.31 -67.02 -13.24
C ARG A 802 -11.81 -66.72 -13.33
N ILE A 803 -12.24 -65.46 -13.28
CA ILE A 803 -13.54 -65.04 -13.82
C ILE A 803 -13.48 -63.57 -14.25
N THR A 804 -14.00 -63.36 -15.46
CA THR A 804 -14.57 -62.18 -16.10
C THR A 804 -14.82 -60.93 -15.25
N ALA A 805 -14.54 -59.77 -15.83
CA ALA A 805 -15.12 -58.44 -15.54
C ALA A 805 -16.10 -58.40 -14.37
N VAL A 806 -15.59 -58.15 -13.16
CA VAL A 806 -16.43 -57.70 -12.06
C VAL A 806 -17.03 -56.36 -12.52
N ASN A 807 -18.34 -56.26 -12.67
CA ASN A 807 -19.00 -54.99 -13.03
C ASN A 807 -19.55 -54.35 -11.76
N ILE A 808 -18.75 -53.51 -11.12
CA ILE A 808 -19.23 -52.65 -10.02
C ILE A 808 -20.01 -51.50 -10.66
N HIS A 809 -21.34 -51.51 -10.51
CA HIS A 809 -22.17 -50.40 -10.94
C HIS A 809 -22.03 -49.23 -9.97
N THR A 810 -21.60 -48.08 -10.48
CA THR A 810 -21.31 -46.89 -9.67
C THR A 810 -22.16 -45.71 -10.09
N ALA A 811 -22.38 -44.76 -9.18
CA ALA A 811 -22.99 -43.46 -9.48
C ALA A 811 -21.97 -42.39 -9.89
N LEU A 812 -20.76 -42.81 -10.28
CA LEU A 812 -19.65 -41.90 -10.57
C LEU A 812 -19.97 -40.98 -11.74
N SER A 813 -19.79 -39.70 -11.52
CA SER A 813 -19.90 -38.62 -12.51
C SER A 813 -18.53 -38.08 -12.93
N VAL A 814 -17.53 -38.18 -12.05
CA VAL A 814 -16.16 -37.72 -12.28
C VAL A 814 -15.17 -38.73 -11.73
N VAL A 815 -14.20 -39.11 -12.56
CA VAL A 815 -13.05 -39.95 -12.19
C VAL A 815 -11.76 -39.26 -12.65
N GLU A 816 -10.84 -39.05 -11.72
CA GLU A 816 -9.49 -38.54 -12.00
C GLU A 816 -8.46 -39.46 -11.35
N MET A 817 -7.53 -39.99 -12.15
CA MET A 817 -6.40 -40.80 -11.70
C MET A 817 -5.11 -40.14 -12.19
N ALA A 818 -4.31 -39.59 -11.29
CA ALA A 818 -3.08 -38.90 -11.64
C ALA A 818 -1.85 -39.51 -10.98
N GLU A 819 -0.79 -39.72 -11.74
CA GLU A 819 0.46 -40.31 -11.22
C GLU A 819 0.27 -41.70 -10.56
N CYS A 820 -0.73 -42.46 -11.01
CA CYS A 820 -0.95 -43.86 -10.63
C CYS A 820 -0.27 -44.82 -11.63
N PRO A 821 0.22 -46.02 -11.21
CA PRO A 821 0.67 -47.06 -12.11
C PRO A 821 -0.42 -47.47 -13.11
N ASP A 822 -0.03 -47.72 -14.35
CA ASP A 822 -0.95 -48.12 -15.41
C ASP A 822 -1.72 -49.42 -15.12
N PRO A 823 -1.13 -50.49 -14.51
CA PRO A 823 -1.88 -51.68 -14.11
C PRO A 823 -3.03 -51.38 -13.14
N PHE A 824 -2.84 -50.40 -12.25
CA PHE A 824 -3.87 -49.98 -11.29
C PHE A 824 -5.03 -49.27 -12.00
N ALA A 825 -4.74 -48.35 -12.94
CA ALA A 825 -5.75 -47.70 -13.76
C ALA A 825 -6.48 -48.70 -14.67
N ALA A 826 -5.76 -49.67 -15.26
CA ALA A 826 -6.35 -50.72 -16.09
C ALA A 826 -7.27 -51.65 -15.30
N ALA A 827 -6.86 -52.06 -14.09
CA ALA A 827 -7.70 -52.85 -13.19
C ALA A 827 -8.99 -52.09 -12.80
N PHE A 828 -8.89 -50.79 -12.51
CA PHE A 828 -10.05 -49.93 -12.23
C PHE A 828 -11.02 -49.87 -13.41
N LEU A 829 -10.49 -49.58 -14.60
CA LEU A 829 -11.29 -49.54 -15.82
C LEU A 829 -11.88 -50.89 -16.20
N ARG A 830 -11.33 -52.02 -15.75
CA ARG A 830 -11.94 -53.35 -15.95
C ARG A 830 -13.04 -53.66 -14.96
N ALA A 831 -12.93 -53.18 -13.73
CA ALA A 831 -13.81 -53.53 -12.62
C ALA A 831 -15.05 -52.62 -12.46
N VAL A 832 -15.03 -51.41 -13.02
CA VAL A 832 -16.06 -50.40 -12.77
C VAL A 832 -16.93 -50.15 -14.01
N SER A 833 -18.23 -49.94 -13.79
CA SER A 833 -19.18 -49.41 -14.78
C SER A 833 -19.81 -48.13 -14.22
N ALA A 834 -19.73 -47.02 -14.96
CA ALA A 834 -20.17 -45.70 -14.50
C ALA A 834 -21.04 -45.00 -15.57
N PRO A 835 -22.37 -45.27 -15.60
CA PRO A 835 -23.24 -44.72 -16.64
C PRO A 835 -23.41 -43.19 -16.58
N ASN A 836 -23.26 -42.60 -15.39
CA ASN A 836 -23.38 -41.15 -15.17
C ASN A 836 -22.06 -40.40 -15.39
N LEU A 837 -21.01 -41.08 -15.88
CA LEU A 837 -19.69 -40.48 -16.01
C LEU A 837 -19.69 -39.38 -17.08
N THR A 838 -19.30 -38.19 -16.67
CA THR A 838 -19.16 -37.01 -17.54
C THR A 838 -17.70 -36.60 -17.69
N LYS A 839 -16.86 -36.88 -16.70
CA LYS A 839 -15.43 -36.53 -16.71
C LYS A 839 -14.56 -37.74 -16.38
N LEU A 840 -13.60 -38.02 -17.25
CA LEU A 840 -12.59 -39.06 -17.06
C LEU A 840 -11.20 -38.48 -17.32
N ARG A 841 -10.28 -38.60 -16.36
CA ARG A 841 -8.88 -38.21 -16.52
C ARG A 841 -7.95 -39.31 -16.02
N ILE A 842 -6.98 -39.71 -16.83
CA ILE A 842 -5.94 -40.69 -16.48
C ILE A 842 -4.59 -40.13 -16.93
N GLY A 843 -3.66 -39.93 -15.98
CA GLY A 843 -2.30 -39.42 -16.25
C GLY A 843 -1.87 -38.24 -15.35
N PRO A 844 -0.58 -37.88 -15.33
CA PRO A 844 0.00 -36.95 -14.35
C PRO A 844 -0.60 -35.54 -14.36
N ARG A 845 -0.53 -34.90 -13.18
CA ARG A 845 -1.02 -33.53 -12.95
C ARG A 845 0.02 -32.47 -13.29
N LEU A 846 1.30 -32.80 -13.12
CA LEU A 846 2.43 -31.86 -13.19
C LEU A 846 3.65 -32.47 -13.89
N GLY A 847 3.59 -32.68 -15.20
CA GLY A 847 4.78 -32.82 -16.07
C GLY A 847 5.84 -33.85 -15.67
N GLY A 848 5.53 -34.82 -14.80
CA GLY A 848 6.40 -35.91 -14.40
C GLY A 848 6.19 -37.12 -15.29
N TRP A 849 7.28 -37.71 -15.79
CA TRP A 849 7.27 -38.95 -16.54
C TRP A 849 7.07 -40.10 -15.55
N LEU A 850 5.99 -40.87 -15.70
CA LEU A 850 5.94 -42.20 -15.12
C LEU A 850 6.43 -43.19 -16.17
N ASP A 851 7.52 -43.88 -15.85
CA ASP A 851 7.94 -45.08 -16.55
C ASP A 851 6.92 -46.18 -16.24
N GLY A 852 6.12 -46.59 -17.25
CA GLY A 852 5.35 -47.83 -17.15
C GLY A 852 3.97 -47.83 -17.80
N ILE A 853 3.90 -48.53 -18.95
CA ILE A 853 2.76 -49.27 -19.56
C ILE A 853 1.52 -48.40 -19.94
N SER A 854 0.83 -48.72 -21.05
CA SER A 854 -0.31 -47.96 -21.59
C SER A 854 -1.52 -48.86 -21.91
N GLU A 855 -1.76 -49.84 -21.06
CA GLU A 855 -2.93 -50.72 -21.14
C GLU A 855 -4.22 -49.95 -20.79
N SER A 856 -4.20 -49.11 -19.76
CA SER A 856 -5.37 -48.35 -19.31
C SER A 856 -5.94 -47.46 -20.42
N SER A 857 -5.06 -46.83 -21.20
CA SER A 857 -5.45 -45.96 -22.32
C SER A 857 -6.24 -46.71 -23.40
N SER A 858 -5.88 -47.95 -23.71
CA SER A 858 -6.59 -48.81 -24.68
C SER A 858 -7.94 -49.33 -24.18
N LEU A 859 -8.14 -49.35 -22.87
CA LEU A 859 -9.37 -49.81 -22.22
C LEU A 859 -10.43 -48.72 -22.08
N VAL A 860 -10.10 -47.46 -22.36
CA VAL A 860 -11.06 -46.34 -22.19
C VAL A 860 -12.27 -46.48 -23.13
N LEU A 861 -12.09 -46.89 -24.38
CA LEU A 861 -13.18 -47.07 -25.35
C LEU A 861 -14.09 -48.22 -24.92
N SER A 862 -13.51 -49.37 -24.58
CA SER A 862 -14.28 -50.52 -24.09
C SER A 862 -14.98 -50.22 -22.77
N PHE A 863 -14.37 -49.42 -21.89
CA PHE A 863 -15.00 -48.93 -20.67
C PHE A 863 -16.16 -47.95 -20.94
N ILE A 864 -16.03 -47.03 -21.89
CA ILE A 864 -17.08 -46.07 -22.27
C ILE A 864 -18.26 -46.82 -22.88
N GLU A 865 -18.00 -47.77 -23.79
CA GLU A 865 -19.02 -48.61 -24.40
C GLU A 865 -19.75 -49.46 -23.36
N ARG A 866 -18.99 -50.12 -22.48
CA ARG A 866 -19.56 -50.92 -21.39
C ARG A 866 -20.37 -50.08 -20.40
N SER A 867 -19.92 -48.86 -20.09
CA SER A 867 -20.62 -47.95 -19.20
C SER A 867 -21.80 -47.23 -19.87
N SER A 868 -21.84 -47.20 -21.21
CA SER A 868 -22.81 -46.43 -22.00
C SER A 868 -22.90 -44.94 -21.60
N CYS A 869 -21.80 -44.37 -21.12
CA CYS A 869 -21.75 -42.99 -20.63
C CYS A 869 -21.60 -41.99 -21.79
N ARG A 870 -21.84 -40.70 -21.49
CA ARG A 870 -21.64 -39.57 -22.41
C ARG A 870 -20.62 -38.62 -21.82
N LEU A 871 -19.38 -38.71 -22.30
CA LEU A 871 -18.29 -37.91 -21.76
C LEU A 871 -18.36 -36.45 -22.26
N VAL A 872 -18.09 -35.55 -21.34
CA VAL A 872 -17.98 -34.09 -21.54
C VAL A 872 -16.52 -33.65 -21.44
N GLU A 873 -15.74 -34.27 -20.56
CA GLU A 873 -14.31 -34.01 -20.39
C GLU A 873 -13.50 -35.31 -20.39
N LEU A 874 -12.50 -35.39 -21.26
CA LEU A 874 -11.56 -36.51 -21.34
C LEU A 874 -10.12 -35.99 -21.22
N GLY A 875 -9.34 -36.59 -20.31
CA GLY A 875 -7.92 -36.34 -20.20
C GLY A 875 -7.11 -37.63 -20.22
N LEU A 876 -6.15 -37.75 -21.14
CA LEU A 876 -5.26 -38.91 -21.26
C LEU A 876 -3.79 -38.46 -21.35
N ASP A 877 -2.91 -39.15 -20.64
CA ASP A 877 -1.46 -39.01 -20.80
C ASP A 877 -0.88 -40.31 -21.34
N ILE A 878 -0.04 -40.20 -22.37
CA ILE A 878 0.45 -41.33 -23.15
C ILE A 878 1.96 -41.18 -23.32
N HIS A 879 2.70 -42.25 -23.08
CA HIS A 879 4.15 -42.24 -23.15
C HIS A 879 4.65 -42.04 -24.59
N PRO A 880 5.65 -41.17 -24.85
CA PRO A 880 6.09 -40.75 -26.19
C PRO A 880 6.78 -41.84 -27.02
N SER A 881 7.14 -42.98 -26.44
CA SER A 881 7.87 -44.05 -27.14
C SER A 881 7.01 -44.98 -28.00
N ARG A 882 5.67 -44.83 -28.03
CA ARG A 882 4.75 -45.73 -28.77
C ARG A 882 3.62 -45.03 -29.55
N ASP A 883 3.88 -43.86 -30.13
CA ASP A 883 2.90 -43.09 -30.92
C ASP A 883 2.14 -43.90 -31.99
N ASN A 884 2.82 -44.82 -32.67
CA ASN A 884 2.23 -45.61 -33.76
C ASN A 884 1.17 -46.61 -33.30
N TYR A 885 1.20 -47.07 -32.05
CA TYR A 885 0.22 -48.03 -31.52
C TYR A 885 -1.05 -47.36 -31.00
N PHE A 886 -0.94 -46.13 -30.49
CA PHE A 886 -2.07 -45.39 -29.95
C PHE A 886 -2.89 -44.68 -31.04
N TRP A 887 -2.27 -44.34 -32.18
CA TRP A 887 -2.94 -43.61 -33.26
C TRP A 887 -4.22 -44.30 -33.79
N PRO A 888 -4.24 -45.62 -34.11
CA PRO A 888 -5.46 -46.30 -34.55
C PRO A 888 -6.58 -46.23 -33.52
N TYR A 889 -6.24 -46.28 -32.24
CA TYR A 889 -7.19 -46.20 -31.14
C TYR A 889 -7.76 -44.78 -30.97
N LEU A 890 -6.94 -43.74 -31.12
CA LEU A 890 -7.45 -42.36 -31.12
C LEU A 890 -8.41 -42.12 -32.27
N VAL A 891 -8.15 -42.68 -33.46
CA VAL A 891 -9.08 -42.64 -34.59
C VAL A 891 -10.40 -43.35 -34.23
N GLN A 892 -10.36 -44.52 -33.60
CA GLN A 892 -11.59 -45.19 -33.12
C GLN A 892 -12.36 -44.36 -32.09
N LEU A 893 -11.66 -43.68 -31.16
CA LEU A 893 -12.28 -42.76 -30.19
C LEU A 893 -13.00 -41.59 -30.87
N THR A 894 -12.45 -41.05 -31.97
CA THR A 894 -13.11 -39.98 -32.74
C THR A 894 -14.41 -40.43 -33.43
N GLN A 895 -14.53 -41.73 -33.71
CA GLN A 895 -15.69 -42.34 -34.37
C GLN A 895 -16.77 -42.79 -33.37
N SER A 896 -16.48 -42.78 -32.06
CA SER A 896 -17.42 -43.24 -31.04
C SER A 896 -18.58 -42.27 -30.83
N LYS A 897 -19.82 -42.76 -30.96
CA LYS A 897 -21.06 -42.01 -30.68
C LYS A 897 -21.18 -41.51 -29.23
N HIS A 898 -20.46 -42.14 -28.30
CA HIS A 898 -20.47 -41.79 -26.88
C HIS A 898 -19.65 -40.53 -26.57
N MET A 899 -18.86 -40.05 -27.54
CA MET A 899 -17.96 -38.89 -27.42
C MET A 899 -18.46 -37.63 -28.14
N ILE A 900 -19.69 -37.64 -28.68
CA ILE A 900 -20.27 -36.48 -29.39
C ILE A 900 -20.43 -35.27 -28.46
N SER A 901 -20.69 -35.49 -27.17
CA SER A 901 -20.85 -34.46 -26.15
C SER A 901 -19.53 -33.91 -25.59
N LEU A 902 -18.39 -34.31 -26.14
CA LEU A 902 -17.08 -33.91 -25.62
C LEU A 902 -16.86 -32.40 -25.81
N ILE A 903 -16.71 -31.68 -24.69
CA ILE A 903 -16.46 -30.23 -24.64
C ILE A 903 -14.98 -29.94 -24.39
N ARG A 904 -14.31 -30.77 -23.58
CA ARG A 904 -12.90 -30.58 -23.22
C ARG A 904 -12.09 -31.85 -23.44
N LEU A 905 -10.96 -31.68 -24.13
CA LEU A 905 -9.99 -32.74 -24.38
C LEU A 905 -8.61 -32.29 -23.89
N ASP A 906 -7.97 -33.11 -23.06
CA ASP A 906 -6.60 -32.90 -22.58
C ASP A 906 -5.74 -34.10 -22.97
N LEU A 907 -4.76 -33.89 -23.84
CA LEU A 907 -3.86 -34.92 -24.34
C LEU A 907 -2.42 -34.52 -24.10
N ALA A 908 -1.71 -35.32 -23.33
CA ALA A 908 -0.29 -35.15 -23.10
C ALA A 908 0.52 -36.05 -24.04
N LEU A 909 0.59 -35.67 -25.33
CA LEU A 909 1.33 -36.45 -26.33
C LEU A 909 1.99 -35.56 -27.39
N ALA A 910 3.25 -35.21 -27.16
CA ALA A 910 4.00 -34.25 -27.98
C ALA A 910 4.16 -34.61 -29.47
N PRO A 911 4.37 -35.87 -29.88
CA PRO A 911 4.66 -36.19 -31.29
C PRO A 911 3.42 -36.30 -32.20
N ILE A 912 2.24 -36.60 -31.64
CA ILE A 912 1.00 -36.83 -32.42
C ILE A 912 0.22 -35.55 -32.67
N VAL A 913 0.49 -34.46 -31.94
CA VAL A 913 -0.27 -33.19 -32.02
C VAL A 913 -0.53 -32.72 -33.46
N PRO A 914 0.44 -32.70 -34.39
CA PRO A 914 0.18 -32.27 -35.76
C PRO A 914 -0.77 -33.21 -36.52
N ARG A 915 -0.62 -34.53 -36.35
CA ARG A 915 -1.50 -35.53 -36.96
C ARG A 915 -2.92 -35.42 -36.40
N LEU A 916 -3.05 -35.20 -35.09
CA LEU A 916 -4.33 -34.97 -34.43
C LEU A 916 -5.02 -33.71 -34.96
N VAL A 917 -4.28 -32.60 -35.07
CA VAL A 917 -4.82 -31.35 -35.62
C VAL A 917 -5.27 -31.52 -37.07
N GLY A 918 -4.50 -32.26 -37.89
CA GLY A 918 -4.91 -32.63 -39.25
C GLY A 918 -6.16 -33.52 -39.30
N LEU A 919 -6.26 -34.52 -38.43
CA LEU A 919 -7.45 -35.38 -38.31
C LEU A 919 -8.69 -34.57 -37.91
N LEU A 920 -8.55 -33.69 -36.91
CA LEU A 920 -9.62 -32.83 -36.45
C LEU A 920 -10.07 -31.81 -37.50
N SER A 921 -9.15 -31.41 -38.39
CA SER A 921 -9.44 -30.51 -39.50
C SER A 921 -10.13 -31.22 -40.67
N SER A 922 -9.80 -32.48 -40.91
CA SER A 922 -10.38 -33.29 -42.00
C SER A 922 -11.73 -33.93 -41.63
N GLN A 923 -12.02 -34.11 -40.33
CA GLN A 923 -13.27 -34.68 -39.84
C GLN A 923 -14.01 -33.67 -38.95
N PRO A 924 -14.84 -32.77 -39.52
CA PRO A 924 -15.54 -31.74 -38.74
C PRO A 924 -16.68 -32.29 -37.85
N GLU A 925 -17.21 -33.47 -38.18
CA GLU A 925 -18.32 -34.10 -37.43
C GLU A 925 -17.87 -34.74 -36.10
N SER A 926 -16.63 -35.25 -36.04
CA SER A 926 -16.09 -35.86 -34.82
C SER A 926 -15.88 -34.80 -33.74
N TRP A 927 -16.28 -35.05 -32.49
CA TRP A 927 -16.14 -34.10 -31.37
C TRP A 927 -16.61 -32.66 -31.68
N SER A 928 -17.73 -32.52 -32.39
CA SER A 928 -18.24 -31.21 -32.86
C SER A 928 -18.57 -30.21 -31.75
N GLN A 929 -18.69 -30.64 -30.49
CA GLN A 929 -18.95 -29.78 -29.33
C GLN A 929 -17.67 -29.32 -28.61
N LEU A 930 -16.48 -29.67 -29.11
CA LEU A 930 -15.21 -29.36 -28.48
C LEU A 930 -14.98 -27.85 -28.41
N ARG A 931 -14.84 -27.33 -27.18
CA ARG A 931 -14.54 -25.92 -26.90
C ARG A 931 -13.13 -25.71 -26.39
N THR A 932 -12.56 -26.69 -25.70
CA THR A 932 -11.22 -26.60 -25.12
C THR A 932 -10.39 -27.80 -25.53
N LEU A 933 -9.25 -27.54 -26.17
CA LEU A 933 -8.24 -28.54 -26.49
C LEU A 933 -6.95 -28.18 -25.75
N ARG A 934 -6.43 -29.09 -24.93
CA ARG A 934 -5.13 -28.96 -24.28
C ARG A 934 -4.20 -30.03 -24.81
N VAL A 935 -3.05 -29.60 -25.33
CA VAL A 935 -2.04 -30.49 -25.90
C VAL A 935 -0.65 -30.09 -25.41
N ARG A 936 0.16 -31.07 -25.00
CA ARG A 936 1.61 -30.86 -24.84
C ARG A 936 2.27 -30.99 -26.19
N TYR A 937 3.19 -30.10 -26.53
CA TYR A 937 3.83 -30.04 -27.85
C TYR A 937 5.36 -29.87 -27.72
N TRP A 938 6.14 -30.67 -28.48
CA TRP A 938 7.59 -30.50 -28.65
C TRP A 938 7.89 -30.06 -30.09
N PRO A 939 8.54 -28.92 -30.33
CA PRO A 939 8.83 -28.42 -31.67
C PRO A 939 10.11 -28.95 -32.28
N SER A 940 10.89 -29.72 -31.54
CA SER A 940 12.07 -30.44 -32.05
C SER A 940 11.69 -31.69 -32.87
N ALA A 941 10.39 -32.00 -32.99
CA ALA A 941 9.90 -33.14 -33.76
C ALA A 941 9.82 -32.80 -35.28
N PRO A 942 10.00 -33.79 -36.17
CA PRO A 942 10.01 -33.59 -37.64
C PRO A 942 8.69 -33.06 -38.24
N HIS A 943 7.62 -33.02 -37.44
CA HIS A 943 6.33 -32.49 -37.81
C HIS A 943 6.01 -31.30 -36.91
N LYS A 944 6.49 -30.11 -37.27
CA LYS A 944 6.18 -28.86 -36.55
C LYS A 944 4.72 -28.49 -36.78
N LEU A 945 4.00 -28.04 -35.75
CA LEU A 945 2.71 -27.40 -35.93
C LEU A 945 2.92 -26.06 -36.65
N ASP A 946 2.42 -25.95 -37.87
CA ASP A 946 2.56 -24.75 -38.71
C ASP A 946 1.34 -23.82 -38.58
N ASP A 947 1.53 -22.57 -38.98
CA ASP A 947 0.47 -21.55 -38.94
C ASP A 947 -0.75 -22.00 -39.77
N ALA A 948 -0.52 -22.69 -40.90
CA ALA A 948 -1.57 -23.18 -41.79
C ALA A 948 -2.47 -24.24 -41.12
N ALA A 949 -1.91 -25.21 -40.39
CA ALA A 949 -2.71 -26.20 -39.67
C ALA A 949 -3.58 -25.57 -38.57
N LEU A 950 -3.10 -24.52 -37.90
CA LEU A 950 -3.90 -23.80 -36.89
C LEU A 950 -5.08 -23.05 -37.50
N PHE A 951 -4.88 -22.38 -38.64
CA PHE A 951 -5.98 -21.74 -39.36
C PHE A 951 -6.98 -22.77 -39.92
N ALA A 952 -6.51 -23.91 -40.43
CA ALA A 952 -7.37 -25.00 -40.89
C ALA A 952 -8.20 -25.61 -39.75
N LEU A 953 -7.61 -25.76 -38.57
CA LEU A 953 -8.32 -26.21 -37.37
C LEU A 953 -9.42 -25.22 -36.95
N GLN A 954 -9.13 -23.91 -36.98
CA GLN A 954 -10.13 -22.91 -36.62
C GLN A 954 -11.28 -22.84 -37.64
N ALA A 955 -10.96 -22.95 -38.93
CA ALA A 955 -11.96 -22.94 -39.99
C ALA A 955 -12.90 -24.16 -39.92
N SER A 956 -12.35 -25.34 -39.64
CA SER A 956 -13.13 -26.57 -39.48
C SER A 956 -13.92 -26.64 -38.17
N ARG A 957 -13.49 -25.92 -37.12
CA ARG A 957 -14.06 -25.99 -35.76
C ARG A 957 -14.33 -24.61 -35.14
N PRO A 958 -15.37 -23.90 -35.58
CA PRO A 958 -15.68 -22.56 -35.08
C PRO A 958 -16.10 -22.52 -33.60
N LYS A 959 -16.52 -23.66 -33.02
CA LYS A 959 -16.88 -23.77 -31.60
C LYS A 959 -15.66 -23.90 -30.68
N LEU A 960 -14.47 -24.13 -31.22
CA LEU A 960 -13.25 -24.23 -30.43
C LEU A 960 -12.87 -22.83 -29.92
N GLN A 961 -12.94 -22.63 -28.60
CA GLN A 961 -12.70 -21.34 -27.97
C GLN A 961 -11.29 -21.24 -27.39
N THR A 962 -10.70 -22.37 -26.99
CA THR A 962 -9.42 -22.35 -26.27
C THR A 962 -8.51 -23.50 -26.67
N LEU A 963 -7.27 -23.16 -27.03
CA LEU A 963 -6.19 -24.09 -27.33
C LEU A 963 -5.04 -23.86 -26.33
N TRP A 964 -4.77 -24.84 -25.47
CA TRP A 964 -3.68 -24.79 -24.50
C TRP A 964 -2.44 -25.51 -25.05
N LEU A 965 -1.31 -24.81 -25.08
CA LEU A 965 -0.01 -25.31 -25.51
C LEU A 965 1.01 -25.15 -24.36
N ASP A 966 1.80 -26.18 -24.08
CA ASP A 966 2.87 -26.10 -23.07
C ASP A 966 4.10 -25.36 -23.65
N ALA A 967 4.60 -24.34 -22.94
CA ALA A 967 5.40 -23.24 -23.51
C ALA A 967 6.89 -23.51 -23.66
N ARG A 968 7.39 -24.72 -23.39
CA ARG A 968 8.84 -24.89 -23.31
C ARG A 968 9.58 -24.61 -24.63
N PHE A 969 8.92 -24.57 -25.79
CA PHE A 969 9.62 -24.37 -27.06
C PHE A 969 8.79 -23.80 -28.25
N VAL A 970 7.67 -23.10 -28.08
CA VAL A 970 6.79 -22.72 -29.21
C VAL A 970 7.30 -21.52 -30.06
N ASP A 971 7.57 -21.73 -31.35
CA ASP A 971 7.92 -20.69 -32.34
C ASP A 971 6.81 -20.49 -33.41
N PHE A 972 5.85 -19.59 -33.17
CA PHE A 972 4.85 -19.15 -34.17
C PHE A 972 5.19 -17.76 -34.74
N SER A 973 4.68 -17.43 -35.93
CA SER A 973 4.80 -16.08 -36.48
C SER A 973 4.14 -15.03 -35.56
N LYS A 974 4.71 -13.82 -35.52
CA LYS A 974 4.20 -12.69 -34.73
C LYS A 974 2.76 -12.30 -35.08
N THR A 975 2.26 -12.67 -36.26
CA THR A 975 0.92 -12.34 -36.76
C THR A 975 -0.12 -13.44 -36.53
N THR A 976 0.29 -14.67 -36.22
CA THR A 976 -0.61 -15.83 -36.11
C THR A 976 -1.54 -15.74 -34.91
N ILE A 977 -0.98 -15.45 -33.72
CA ILE A 977 -1.74 -15.40 -32.45
C ILE A 977 -2.80 -14.27 -32.47
N PRO A 978 -2.50 -13.02 -32.89
CA PRO A 978 -3.52 -11.97 -33.01
C PRO A 978 -4.64 -12.35 -33.99
N SER A 979 -4.30 -12.97 -35.12
CA SER A 979 -5.27 -13.36 -36.14
C SER A 979 -6.23 -14.45 -35.64
N LEU A 980 -5.70 -15.49 -34.97
CA LEU A 980 -6.53 -16.54 -34.36
C LEU A 980 -7.39 -16.01 -33.21
N ARG A 981 -6.88 -15.06 -32.42
CA ARG A 981 -7.64 -14.36 -31.37
C ARG A 981 -8.82 -13.58 -31.96
N SER A 982 -8.61 -12.88 -33.08
CA SER A 982 -9.68 -12.17 -33.79
C SER A 982 -10.75 -13.12 -34.35
N ALA A 983 -10.36 -14.34 -34.71
CA ALA A 983 -11.26 -15.40 -35.16
C ALA A 983 -11.97 -16.16 -34.01
N GLY A 984 -11.79 -15.74 -32.75
CA GLY A 984 -12.47 -16.31 -31.59
C GLY A 984 -11.73 -17.47 -30.89
N LEU A 985 -10.53 -17.83 -31.32
CA LEU A 985 -9.70 -18.87 -30.70
C LEU A 985 -8.66 -18.26 -29.76
N ARG A 986 -8.78 -18.52 -28.46
CA ARG A 986 -7.77 -18.13 -27.46
C ARG A 986 -6.68 -19.20 -27.38
N ILE A 987 -5.46 -18.84 -27.75
CA ILE A 987 -4.28 -19.70 -27.52
C ILE A 987 -3.69 -19.34 -26.16
N ILE A 988 -3.54 -20.32 -25.28
CA ILE A 988 -2.93 -20.15 -23.95
C ILE A 988 -1.62 -20.94 -23.94
N VAL A 989 -0.51 -20.23 -23.72
CA VAL A 989 0.84 -20.80 -23.73
C VAL A 989 1.36 -20.89 -22.30
N ALA A 990 1.34 -22.08 -21.71
CA ALA A 990 1.66 -22.32 -20.31
C ALA A 990 3.18 -22.35 -20.05
N ARG A 991 3.78 -21.26 -19.53
CA ARG A 991 5.17 -21.26 -19.02
C ARG A 991 5.24 -21.93 -17.66
N GLN A 992 6.03 -23.00 -17.55
CA GLN A 992 6.29 -23.67 -16.27
C GLN A 992 7.32 -22.87 -15.45
N ASN A 993 6.86 -21.87 -14.71
CA ASN A 993 7.56 -21.37 -13.52
C ASN A 993 6.64 -21.65 -12.33
N GLY A 994 7.17 -22.25 -11.26
CA GLY A 994 6.43 -22.77 -10.10
C GLY A 994 5.08 -22.09 -9.82
N GLU A 995 4.03 -22.93 -9.81
CA GLU A 995 2.67 -22.70 -9.33
C GLU A 995 1.77 -21.66 -10.03
N HIS A 996 2.24 -20.89 -11.02
CA HIS A 996 1.37 -19.93 -11.73
C HIS A 996 1.45 -20.05 -13.25
N PHE A 997 0.31 -20.41 -13.86
CA PHE A 997 0.10 -20.39 -15.32
C PHE A 997 -0.17 -18.95 -15.77
N TRP A 998 0.68 -18.41 -16.65
CA TRP A 998 0.43 -17.12 -17.29
C TRP A 998 -0.34 -17.33 -18.59
N GLU A 999 -1.39 -16.54 -18.83
CA GLU A 999 -1.86 -16.27 -20.19
C GLU A 999 -0.79 -15.39 -20.87
N LEU A 1000 -0.32 -15.80 -22.04
CA LEU A 1000 0.50 -14.98 -22.95
C LEU A 1000 -0.40 -14.30 -23.99
#